data_AF-A0A7S4QN92-F1
#
_entry.id   AF-A0A7S4QN92-F1
#
_cell.length_a   1.000
_cell.length_b   1.000
_cell.length_c   1.000
_cell.angle_alpha   90.00
_cell.angle_beta   90.00
_cell.angle_gamma   90.00
#
_symmetry.space_group_name_H-M   'P 1'
#
loop_
_entity.id
_entity.type
_entity.pdbx_description
1 polymer ?
#
loop_
_entity_poly.entity_id
_entity_poly.type
_entity_poly.pdbx_seq_one_letter_code
_entity_poly.pdbx_strand_id
1 'polypeptide(L)'
;RVAYANQPLLTAIASSSMKKLIEFNAYDLSGPAWAYAKLGGSHHGPLLNSIAASAIRIIKAFTPQQLSNTAWAFATLVCLHTPLLSSISAAARPTRLASMFRCQELANPAWAYATLGVADRPLMHAISSAAMARISPFIPMDLAITAWAFAALCVSDSPLLSAISAAASRKISSFIPLDIANTAWAFSKCGVRDVPLFAALSSAALRRIIQFNCQVLPNTLWSYAPLSFTDGPLLTAISAASLPIIRQLEAPGLSATAWSLATLARPDGPLLAAISAQAMRIIPDFQTQGLANTAWAFATLASSDRPLFAAISEAAIPRLTLADPSGQAVGAVALVHAFEAAGCLGVDLLGAAATCLEAHARPLDSSAASLGEELDRVAAASTARVSGEPAPSGPATQPQVASVRPPLCVLAKPPGWTVSVHSAEDGSSNFSELETLLDGAGSAKGPRLEAWLAAEFGARFPISLDAGLSHGLLHRLDRDTSGALLWASTYGGFHAANLQFATRRVRKEYVCLCHGPPPRAPALLLAPLQERAVPVGGGAPRCAVDPEGGRRACTEVLAAAGLLGPGGQQLCLAHVRLHTGRQHQIRAHLSHEGRPLVSDPLYGGEELPWCPRVFLHACRLALDIGQGPLDLQVPLPDDLSLAMEASAPLDSRARALRRDRLGAGG
;
A
#
# COMPACT_ATOMS: atom_id res chain seq x y z
N ARG A 1 -33.43 4.28 17.71
CA ARG A 1 -34.42 5.21 18.31
C ARG A 1 -35.12 4.64 19.56
N VAL A 2 -35.22 3.31 19.77
CA VAL A 2 -35.70 2.71 21.04
C VAL A 2 -34.61 2.69 22.15
N ALA A 3 -33.32 2.63 21.79
CA ALA A 3 -32.19 2.55 22.72
C ALA A 3 -32.00 3.78 23.64
N TYR A 4 -32.34 4.98 23.18
CA TYR A 4 -32.16 6.21 23.97
C TYR A 4 -33.26 6.42 25.03
N ALA A 5 -34.41 5.75 24.92
CA ALA A 5 -35.58 6.04 25.75
C ALA A 5 -35.57 5.33 27.12
N ASN A 6 -34.68 4.35 27.38
CA ASN A 6 -34.69 3.54 28.60
C ASN A 6 -33.30 3.25 29.21
N GLN A 7 -32.33 4.14 29.03
CA GLN A 7 -31.00 4.02 29.66
C GLN A 7 -31.01 3.88 31.19
N PRO A 8 -31.90 4.57 31.94
CA PRO A 8 -32.03 4.37 33.38
C PRO A 8 -32.46 2.94 33.75
N LEU A 9 -33.36 2.34 32.97
CA LEU A 9 -33.81 0.96 33.17
C LEU A 9 -32.67 -0.03 32.88
N LEU A 10 -31.92 0.17 31.79
CA LEU A 10 -30.74 -0.65 31.47
C LEU A 10 -29.67 -0.56 32.56
N THR A 11 -29.42 0.63 33.09
CA THR A 11 -28.49 0.86 34.21
C THR A 11 -28.98 0.21 35.52
N ALA A 12 -30.28 0.24 35.79
CA ALA A 12 -30.87 -0.40 36.97
C ALA A 12 -30.81 -1.94 36.89
N ILE A 13 -31.10 -2.51 35.71
CA ILE A 13 -30.94 -3.95 35.44
C ILE A 13 -29.46 -4.33 35.60
N ALA A 14 -28.54 -3.58 34.99
CA ALA A 14 -27.10 -3.78 35.13
C ALA A 14 -26.66 -3.80 36.60
N SER A 15 -27.09 -2.82 37.38
CA SER A 15 -26.76 -2.68 38.81
C SER A 15 -27.31 -3.81 39.67
N SER A 16 -28.51 -4.31 39.36
CA SER A 16 -29.10 -5.47 40.03
C SER A 16 -28.39 -6.78 39.65
N SER A 17 -28.11 -6.97 38.37
CA SER A 17 -27.39 -8.14 37.85
C SER A 17 -25.99 -8.26 38.46
N MET A 18 -25.24 -7.16 38.58
CA MET A 18 -23.89 -7.14 39.16
C MET A 18 -23.82 -7.77 40.57
N LYS A 19 -24.89 -7.65 41.37
CA LYS A 19 -24.94 -8.23 42.72
C LYS A 19 -25.06 -9.75 42.73
N LYS A 20 -25.46 -10.36 41.61
CA LYS A 20 -25.75 -11.81 41.48
C LYS A 20 -24.90 -12.53 40.44
N LEU A 21 -23.98 -11.85 39.74
CA LEU A 21 -23.17 -12.44 38.67
C LEU A 21 -22.35 -13.67 39.10
N ILE A 22 -21.98 -13.76 40.38
CA ILE A 22 -21.27 -14.91 40.95
C ILE A 22 -22.10 -16.19 40.93
N GLU A 23 -23.43 -16.07 40.94
CA GLU A 23 -24.40 -17.18 40.94
C GLU A 23 -24.80 -17.62 39.52
N PHE A 24 -24.41 -16.86 38.49
CA PHE A 24 -24.83 -17.08 37.11
C PHE A 24 -24.04 -18.22 36.45
N ASN A 25 -24.74 -19.07 35.69
CA ASN A 25 -24.11 -20.09 34.85
C ASN A 25 -23.68 -19.50 33.48
N ALA A 26 -23.11 -20.32 32.60
CA ALA A 26 -22.64 -19.88 31.29
C ALA A 26 -23.74 -19.28 30.39
N TYR A 27 -24.98 -19.75 30.50
CA TYR A 27 -26.13 -19.20 29.77
C TYR A 27 -26.51 -17.83 30.34
N ASP A 28 -26.58 -17.74 31.66
CA ASP A 28 -26.96 -16.51 32.38
C ASP A 28 -25.91 -15.39 32.26
N LEU A 29 -24.66 -15.71 31.90
CA LEU A 29 -23.63 -14.69 31.60
C LEU A 29 -23.64 -14.24 30.14
N SER A 30 -23.78 -15.17 29.19
CA SER A 30 -23.71 -14.87 27.76
C SER A 30 -24.99 -14.20 27.22
N GLY A 31 -26.16 -14.61 27.71
CA GLY A 31 -27.47 -14.09 27.29
C GLY A 31 -27.65 -12.59 27.59
N PRO A 32 -27.46 -12.14 28.85
CA PRO A 32 -27.58 -10.73 29.20
C PRO A 32 -26.54 -9.84 28.51
N ALA A 33 -25.30 -10.30 28.33
CA ALA A 33 -24.29 -9.56 27.57
C ALA A 33 -24.73 -9.35 26.12
N TRP A 34 -25.23 -10.42 25.48
CA TRP A 34 -25.77 -10.36 24.12
C TRP A 34 -27.00 -9.45 24.01
N ALA A 35 -27.95 -9.56 24.95
CA ALA A 35 -29.16 -8.74 24.96
C ALA A 35 -28.83 -7.26 25.17
N TYR A 36 -27.91 -6.95 26.07
CA TYR A 36 -27.44 -5.58 26.32
C TYR A 36 -26.78 -4.97 25.08
N ALA A 37 -25.91 -5.74 24.40
CA ALA A 37 -25.32 -5.34 23.12
C ALA A 37 -26.38 -5.11 22.03
N LYS A 38 -27.38 -6.01 21.93
CA LYS A 38 -28.43 -5.92 20.91
C LYS A 38 -29.36 -4.72 21.09
N LEU A 39 -29.57 -4.28 22.33
CA LEU A 39 -30.39 -3.12 22.67
C LEU A 39 -29.69 -1.77 22.40
N GLY A 40 -28.41 -1.79 21.97
CA GLY A 40 -27.64 -0.58 21.71
C GLY A 40 -27.33 0.20 22.98
N GLY A 41 -27.19 -0.49 24.11
CA GLY A 41 -26.76 0.13 25.37
C GLY A 41 -25.39 0.78 25.21
N SER A 42 -25.20 1.94 25.84
CA SER A 42 -23.88 2.58 25.94
C SER A 42 -22.92 1.69 26.74
N HIS A 43 -21.62 1.80 26.48
CA HIS A 43 -20.57 1.07 27.19
C HIS A 43 -20.69 1.24 28.71
N HIS A 44 -21.15 0.20 29.42
CA HIS A 44 -21.26 0.17 30.87
C HIS A 44 -20.09 -0.65 31.46
N GLY A 45 -18.92 -0.02 31.51
CA GLY A 45 -17.65 -0.65 31.91
C GLY A 45 -17.72 -1.54 33.16
N PRO A 46 -18.30 -1.09 34.29
CA PRO A 46 -18.41 -1.91 35.50
C PRO A 46 -19.19 -3.21 35.32
N LEU A 47 -20.24 -3.21 34.48
CA LEU A 47 -21.04 -4.40 34.23
C LEU A 47 -20.25 -5.38 33.36
N LEU A 48 -19.66 -4.89 32.26
CA LEU A 48 -18.89 -5.71 31.33
C LEU A 48 -17.65 -6.32 32.01
N ASN A 49 -16.95 -5.55 32.84
CA ASN A 49 -15.83 -6.06 33.64
C ASN A 49 -16.28 -7.15 34.62
N SER A 50 -17.43 -6.98 35.27
CA SER A 50 -17.96 -7.97 36.22
C SER A 50 -18.44 -9.25 35.51
N ILE A 51 -19.07 -9.10 34.35
CA ILE A 51 -19.45 -10.23 33.47
C ILE A 51 -18.19 -10.95 33.01
N ALA A 52 -17.17 -10.21 32.55
CA ALA A 52 -15.90 -10.77 32.09
C ALA A 52 -15.21 -11.57 33.19
N ALA A 53 -15.07 -11.02 34.41
CA ALA A 53 -14.48 -11.70 35.55
C ALA A 53 -15.23 -13.00 35.90
N SER A 54 -16.56 -12.95 35.90
CA SER A 54 -17.39 -14.13 36.19
C SER A 54 -17.31 -15.18 35.08
N ALA A 55 -17.29 -14.75 33.81
CA ALA A 55 -17.18 -15.62 32.64
C ALA A 55 -15.82 -16.33 32.61
N ILE A 56 -14.72 -15.63 32.88
CA ILE A 56 -13.36 -16.22 32.93
C ILE A 56 -13.31 -17.38 33.93
N ARG A 57 -13.93 -17.24 35.12
CA ARG A 57 -13.93 -18.26 36.17
C ARG A 57 -14.59 -19.58 35.73
N ILE A 58 -15.65 -19.51 34.92
CA ILE A 58 -16.42 -20.68 34.49
C ILE A 58 -16.34 -20.94 32.98
N ILE A 59 -15.35 -20.36 32.28
CA ILE A 59 -15.26 -20.37 30.81
C ILE A 59 -15.23 -21.79 30.21
N LYS A 60 -14.68 -22.76 30.95
CA LYS A 60 -14.63 -24.17 30.53
C LYS A 60 -16.00 -24.84 30.45
N ALA A 61 -17.01 -24.26 31.11
CA ALA A 61 -18.39 -24.73 31.04
C ALA A 61 -19.19 -24.11 29.89
N PHE A 62 -18.59 -23.16 29.13
CA PHE A 62 -19.28 -22.52 28.02
C PHE A 62 -19.37 -23.45 26.82
N THR A 63 -20.54 -23.46 26.20
CA THR A 63 -20.77 -24.06 24.89
C THR A 63 -20.19 -23.19 23.77
N PRO A 64 -19.95 -23.74 22.57
CA PRO A 64 -19.59 -22.99 21.37
C PRO A 64 -20.43 -21.73 21.14
N GLN A 65 -21.76 -21.85 21.28
CA GLN A 65 -22.70 -20.74 21.13
C GLN A 65 -22.47 -19.64 22.18
N GLN A 66 -22.25 -20.02 23.44
CA GLN A 66 -22.06 -19.06 24.53
C GLN A 66 -20.71 -18.33 24.41
N LEU A 67 -19.66 -19.02 23.96
CA LEU A 67 -18.37 -18.40 23.64
C LEU A 67 -18.55 -17.36 22.52
N SER A 68 -19.21 -17.76 21.42
CA SER A 68 -19.54 -16.90 20.29
C SER A 68 -20.36 -15.66 20.69
N ASN A 69 -21.43 -15.85 21.45
CA ASN A 69 -22.30 -14.74 21.88
C ASN A 69 -21.56 -13.77 22.80
N THR A 70 -20.73 -14.28 23.70
CA THR A 70 -19.91 -13.44 24.59
C THR A 70 -18.93 -12.60 23.80
N ALA A 71 -18.19 -13.20 22.86
CA ALA A 71 -17.25 -12.48 22.01
C ALA A 71 -17.98 -11.41 21.18
N TRP A 72 -19.09 -11.76 20.54
CA TRP A 72 -19.89 -10.84 19.73
C TRP A 72 -20.43 -9.66 20.55
N ALA A 73 -20.89 -9.90 21.78
CA ALA A 73 -21.41 -8.86 22.66
C ALA A 73 -20.35 -7.82 23.03
N PHE A 74 -19.16 -8.29 23.42
CA PHE A 74 -18.04 -7.39 23.77
C PHE A 74 -17.57 -6.59 22.56
N ALA A 75 -17.49 -7.21 21.37
CA ALA A 75 -17.13 -6.51 20.14
C ALA A 75 -18.17 -5.46 19.72
N THR A 76 -19.46 -5.79 19.80
CA THR A 76 -20.57 -4.87 19.47
C THR A 76 -20.59 -3.65 20.38
N LEU A 77 -20.17 -3.81 21.64
CA LEU A 77 -20.05 -2.73 22.62
C LEU A 77 -18.69 -2.03 22.60
N VAL A 78 -17.81 -2.39 21.66
CA VAL A 78 -16.44 -1.86 21.51
C VAL A 78 -15.64 -1.99 22.83
N CYS A 79 -15.84 -3.10 23.55
CA CYS A 79 -15.21 -3.38 24.83
C CYS A 79 -14.03 -4.35 24.65
N LEU A 80 -12.81 -3.80 24.62
CA LEU A 80 -11.59 -4.59 24.56
C LEU A 80 -11.22 -5.10 25.97
N HIS A 81 -11.53 -6.37 26.26
CA HIS A 81 -11.18 -7.03 27.52
C HIS A 81 -10.22 -8.21 27.30
N THR A 82 -8.92 -7.91 27.20
CA THR A 82 -7.86 -8.86 26.82
C THR A 82 -7.89 -10.19 27.59
N PRO A 83 -8.02 -10.24 28.94
CA PRO A 83 -8.06 -11.52 29.67
C PRO A 83 -9.24 -12.42 29.31
N LEU A 84 -10.39 -11.82 28.95
CA LEU A 84 -11.58 -12.57 28.57
C LEU A 84 -11.40 -13.15 27.17
N LEU A 85 -10.91 -12.34 26.22
CA LEU A 85 -10.61 -12.81 24.87
C LEU A 85 -9.57 -13.93 24.89
N SER A 86 -8.49 -13.80 25.66
CA SER A 86 -7.52 -14.90 25.79
C SER A 86 -8.15 -16.18 26.34
N SER A 87 -9.09 -16.04 27.29
CA SER A 87 -9.81 -17.18 27.87
C SER A 87 -10.79 -17.82 26.88
N ILE A 88 -11.51 -17.03 26.09
CA ILE A 88 -12.41 -17.50 25.02
C ILE A 88 -11.61 -18.25 23.95
N SER A 89 -10.49 -17.67 23.50
CA SER A 89 -9.58 -18.31 22.54
C SER A 89 -9.07 -19.66 23.06
N ALA A 90 -8.58 -19.70 24.30
CA ALA A 90 -8.13 -20.94 24.92
C ALA A 90 -9.25 -22.00 25.00
N ALA A 91 -10.49 -21.60 25.30
CA ALA A 91 -11.65 -22.48 25.39
C ALA A 91 -12.18 -22.93 24.02
N ALA A 92 -11.98 -22.15 22.96
CA ALA A 92 -12.46 -22.45 21.60
C ALA A 92 -11.52 -23.38 20.80
N ARG A 93 -10.23 -23.43 21.15
CA ARG A 93 -9.20 -24.24 20.45
C ARG A 93 -9.28 -25.78 20.59
N PRO A 94 -9.86 -26.42 21.63
CA PRO A 94 -9.88 -27.87 21.72
C PRO A 94 -10.58 -28.50 20.51
N THR A 95 -9.91 -29.45 19.85
CA THR A 95 -10.37 -30.17 18.65
C THR A 95 -11.76 -30.81 18.80
N ARG A 96 -12.18 -31.12 20.04
CA ARG A 96 -13.51 -31.67 20.37
C ARG A 96 -14.64 -30.62 20.28
N LEU A 97 -14.36 -29.35 20.55
CA LEU A 97 -15.36 -28.28 20.45
C LEU A 97 -15.45 -27.75 19.02
N ALA A 98 -14.32 -27.67 18.29
CA ALA A 98 -14.26 -27.23 16.89
C ALA A 98 -15.27 -27.97 15.97
N SER A 99 -15.46 -29.27 16.17
CA SER A 99 -16.44 -30.08 15.43
C SER A 99 -17.90 -29.82 15.84
N MET A 100 -18.14 -29.19 16.99
CA MET A 100 -19.47 -28.88 17.52
C MET A 100 -19.97 -27.49 17.12
N PHE A 101 -19.09 -26.57 16.71
CA PHE A 101 -19.50 -25.22 16.28
C PHE A 101 -20.41 -25.26 15.04
N ARG A 102 -21.50 -24.50 15.06
CA ARG A 102 -22.25 -24.14 13.85
C ARG A 102 -21.52 -23.03 13.08
N CYS A 103 -21.88 -22.82 11.82
CA CYS A 103 -21.24 -21.82 10.94
C CYS A 103 -21.20 -20.43 11.56
N GLN A 104 -22.33 -19.96 12.10
CA GLN A 104 -22.42 -18.69 12.82
C GLN A 104 -21.50 -18.62 14.06
N GLU A 105 -21.31 -19.73 14.75
CA GLU A 105 -20.50 -19.81 15.97
C GLU A 105 -18.99 -19.79 15.65
N LEU A 106 -18.62 -20.00 14.38
CA LEU A 106 -17.26 -19.77 13.85
C LEU A 106 -17.11 -18.33 13.32
N ALA A 107 -18.12 -17.81 12.62
CA ALA A 107 -18.09 -16.47 12.02
C ALA A 107 -18.09 -15.35 13.08
N ASN A 108 -18.89 -15.50 14.14
CA ASN A 108 -19.03 -14.48 15.19
C ASN A 108 -17.72 -14.22 15.97
N PRO A 109 -16.97 -15.24 16.46
CA PRO A 109 -15.66 -15.01 17.06
C PRO A 109 -14.67 -14.36 16.10
N ALA A 110 -14.61 -14.81 14.83
CA ALA A 110 -13.73 -14.19 13.85
C ALA A 110 -14.02 -12.69 13.70
N TRP A 111 -15.30 -12.34 13.51
CA TRP A 111 -15.76 -10.96 13.44
C TRP A 111 -15.46 -10.16 14.70
N ALA A 112 -15.69 -10.74 15.87
CA ALA A 112 -15.50 -10.07 17.16
C ALA A 112 -14.04 -9.69 17.38
N TYR A 113 -13.12 -10.63 17.12
CA TYR A 113 -11.68 -10.38 17.25
C TYR A 113 -11.19 -9.37 16.22
N ALA A 114 -11.68 -9.45 14.98
CA ALA A 114 -11.38 -8.47 13.94
C ALA A 114 -11.89 -7.06 14.29
N THR A 115 -13.12 -6.94 14.77
CA THR A 115 -13.73 -5.66 15.17
C THR A 115 -13.00 -5.01 16.34
N LEU A 116 -12.47 -5.82 17.26
CA LEU A 116 -11.67 -5.36 18.40
C LEU A 116 -10.18 -5.19 18.07
N GLY A 117 -9.74 -5.49 16.84
CA GLY A 117 -8.34 -5.37 16.42
C GLY A 117 -7.40 -6.39 17.08
N VAL A 118 -7.90 -7.54 17.53
CA VAL A 118 -7.12 -8.57 18.23
C VAL A 118 -6.74 -9.70 17.27
N ALA A 119 -5.49 -9.71 16.82
CA ALA A 119 -4.96 -10.73 15.92
C ALA A 119 -4.52 -12.02 16.65
N ASP A 120 -5.48 -12.78 17.17
CA ASP A 120 -5.23 -14.10 17.79
C ASP A 120 -5.03 -15.19 16.72
N ARG A 121 -3.79 -15.32 16.21
CA ARG A 121 -3.46 -16.29 15.15
C ARG A 121 -3.84 -17.74 15.49
N PRO A 122 -3.59 -18.26 16.71
CA PRO A 122 -4.05 -19.61 17.07
C PRO A 122 -5.57 -19.82 16.93
N LEU A 123 -6.38 -18.85 17.36
CA LEU A 123 -7.83 -18.92 17.19
C LEU A 123 -8.22 -18.88 15.71
N MET A 124 -7.62 -17.97 14.93
CA MET A 124 -7.93 -17.82 13.50
C MET A 124 -7.62 -19.10 12.71
N HIS A 125 -6.49 -19.77 12.99
CA HIS A 125 -6.18 -21.06 12.36
C HIS A 125 -7.18 -22.16 12.73
N ALA A 126 -7.65 -22.20 13.98
CA ALA A 126 -8.68 -23.15 14.40
C ALA A 126 -10.02 -22.90 13.69
N ILE A 127 -10.41 -21.63 13.55
CA ILE A 127 -11.61 -21.22 12.81
C ILE A 127 -11.49 -21.59 11.34
N SER A 128 -10.36 -21.32 10.71
CA SER A 128 -10.11 -21.67 9.30
C SER A 128 -10.29 -23.16 9.05
N SER A 129 -9.60 -24.01 9.83
CA SER A 129 -9.67 -25.46 9.70
C SER A 129 -11.10 -25.99 9.87
N ALA A 130 -11.83 -25.50 10.88
CA ALA A 130 -13.22 -25.90 11.13
C ALA A 130 -14.18 -25.40 10.03
N ALA A 131 -13.99 -24.17 9.55
CA ALA A 131 -14.81 -23.58 8.49
C ALA A 131 -14.62 -24.33 7.17
N MET A 132 -13.38 -24.64 6.78
CA MET A 132 -13.08 -25.42 5.57
C MET A 132 -13.73 -26.81 5.61
N ALA A 133 -13.68 -27.50 6.75
CA ALA A 133 -14.30 -28.81 6.92
C ALA A 133 -15.84 -28.77 6.78
N ARG A 134 -16.47 -27.60 6.98
CA ARG A 134 -17.93 -27.44 7.07
C ARG A 134 -18.45 -26.24 6.28
N ILE A 135 -17.85 -25.93 5.14
CA ILE A 135 -18.17 -24.69 4.41
C ILE A 135 -19.52 -24.74 3.68
N SER A 136 -19.98 -25.92 3.28
CA SER A 136 -21.24 -26.11 2.56
C SER A 136 -22.48 -25.53 3.28
N PRO A 137 -22.69 -25.74 4.60
CA PRO A 137 -23.81 -25.14 5.33
C PRO A 137 -23.70 -23.64 5.62
N PHE A 138 -22.56 -22.98 5.37
CA PHE A 138 -22.43 -21.53 5.63
C PHE A 138 -23.45 -20.75 4.79
N ILE A 139 -24.19 -19.85 5.44
CA ILE A 139 -25.02 -18.87 4.73
C ILE A 139 -24.14 -17.75 4.15
N PRO A 140 -24.61 -16.99 3.12
CA PRO A 140 -23.86 -15.88 2.54
C PRO A 140 -23.21 -14.93 3.55
N MET A 141 -23.98 -14.53 4.58
CA MET A 141 -23.50 -13.66 5.64
C MET A 141 -22.31 -14.27 6.41
N ASP A 142 -22.37 -15.55 6.76
CA ASP A 142 -21.27 -16.22 7.48
C ASP A 142 -20.01 -16.27 6.60
N LEU A 143 -20.14 -16.57 5.30
CA LEU A 143 -19.02 -16.55 4.35
C LEU A 143 -18.37 -15.18 4.27
N ALA A 144 -19.18 -14.14 4.10
CA ALA A 144 -18.72 -12.76 3.93
C ALA A 144 -18.03 -12.24 5.19
N ILE A 145 -18.61 -12.49 6.37
CA ILE A 145 -18.06 -12.07 7.66
C ILE A 145 -16.76 -12.81 7.99
N THR A 146 -16.70 -14.13 7.73
CA THR A 146 -15.45 -14.89 7.92
C THR A 146 -14.35 -14.36 7.01
N ALA A 147 -14.60 -14.15 5.73
CA ALA A 147 -13.60 -13.57 4.82
C ALA A 147 -13.14 -12.18 5.29
N TRP A 148 -14.10 -11.31 5.64
CA TRP A 148 -13.81 -9.95 6.13
C TRP A 148 -12.94 -9.97 7.38
N ALA A 149 -13.21 -10.86 8.34
CA ALA A 149 -12.46 -10.95 9.60
C ALA A 149 -10.98 -11.31 9.38
N PHE A 150 -10.71 -12.29 8.51
CA PHE A 150 -9.33 -12.68 8.17
C PHE A 150 -8.60 -11.53 7.46
N ALA A 151 -9.27 -10.85 6.53
CA ALA A 151 -8.72 -9.72 5.81
C ALA A 151 -8.44 -8.51 6.73
N ALA A 152 -9.36 -8.20 7.64
CA ALA A 152 -9.24 -7.07 8.58
C ALA A 152 -8.10 -7.27 9.60
N LEU A 153 -7.83 -8.52 10.00
CA LEU A 153 -6.72 -8.87 10.90
C LEU A 153 -5.38 -9.09 10.18
N CYS A 154 -5.34 -8.92 8.85
CA CYS A 154 -4.18 -9.26 8.03
C CYS A 154 -3.69 -10.70 8.25
N VAL A 155 -4.62 -11.64 8.40
CA VAL A 155 -4.31 -13.08 8.52
C VAL A 155 -4.50 -13.73 7.16
N SER A 156 -3.39 -14.05 6.52
CA SER A 156 -3.36 -14.72 5.22
C SER A 156 -3.74 -16.19 5.34
N ASP A 157 -4.80 -16.60 4.66
CA ASP A 157 -5.25 -18.00 4.58
C ASP A 157 -5.83 -18.30 3.19
N SER A 158 -4.92 -18.57 2.25
CA SER A 158 -5.27 -18.85 0.85
C SER A 158 -6.20 -20.07 0.68
N PRO A 159 -6.01 -21.20 1.40
CA PRO A 159 -6.95 -22.32 1.36
C PRO A 159 -8.37 -21.94 1.79
N LEU A 160 -8.53 -21.17 2.88
CA LEU A 160 -9.83 -20.71 3.33
C LEU A 160 -10.49 -19.78 2.30
N LEU A 161 -9.76 -18.80 1.77
CA LEU A 161 -10.28 -17.88 0.76
C LEU A 161 -10.73 -18.61 -0.50
N SER A 162 -9.96 -19.60 -0.95
CA SER A 162 -10.34 -20.45 -2.10
C SER A 162 -11.63 -21.24 -1.83
N ALA A 163 -11.78 -21.78 -0.63
CA ALA A 163 -12.99 -22.49 -0.24
C ALA A 163 -14.21 -21.54 -0.17
N ILE A 164 -14.03 -20.34 0.40
CA ILE A 164 -15.06 -19.30 0.47
C ILE A 164 -15.48 -18.85 -0.93
N SER A 165 -14.53 -18.62 -1.84
CA SER A 165 -14.83 -18.24 -3.23
C SER A 165 -15.75 -19.27 -3.92
N ALA A 166 -15.40 -20.55 -3.82
CA ALA A 166 -16.19 -21.63 -4.41
C ALA A 166 -17.60 -21.73 -3.79
N ALA A 167 -17.73 -21.56 -2.48
CA ALA A 167 -19.01 -21.58 -1.78
C ALA A 167 -19.87 -20.35 -2.09
N ALA A 168 -19.27 -19.16 -2.10
CA ALA A 168 -19.92 -17.89 -2.42
C ALA A 168 -20.45 -17.90 -3.85
N SER A 169 -19.66 -18.36 -4.82
CA SER A 169 -20.06 -18.46 -6.23
C SER A 169 -21.30 -19.32 -6.42
N ARG A 170 -21.40 -20.46 -5.71
CA ARG A 170 -22.60 -21.34 -5.76
C ARG A 170 -23.84 -20.70 -5.12
N LYS A 171 -23.65 -19.83 -4.13
CA LYS A 171 -24.73 -19.21 -3.35
C LYS A 171 -25.00 -17.76 -3.75
N ILE A 172 -24.38 -17.25 -4.82
CA ILE A 172 -24.37 -15.83 -5.17
C ILE A 172 -25.77 -15.23 -5.36
N SER A 173 -26.75 -16.06 -5.73
CA SER A 173 -28.15 -15.64 -5.89
C SER A 173 -28.82 -15.24 -4.57
N SER A 174 -28.34 -15.71 -3.42
CA SER A 174 -28.90 -15.39 -2.10
C SER A 174 -28.13 -14.31 -1.33
N PHE A 175 -27.05 -13.79 -1.89
CA PHE A 175 -26.28 -12.70 -1.28
C PHE A 175 -27.10 -11.40 -1.23
N ILE A 176 -27.10 -10.76 -0.05
CA ILE A 176 -27.61 -9.40 0.10
C ILE A 176 -26.50 -8.37 -0.21
N PRO A 177 -26.83 -7.08 -0.44
CA PRO A 177 -25.83 -6.05 -0.76
C PRO A 177 -24.61 -6.02 0.17
N LEU A 178 -24.83 -6.18 1.47
CA LEU A 178 -23.75 -6.18 2.46
C LEU A 178 -22.80 -7.37 2.30
N ASP A 179 -23.33 -8.57 2.03
CA ASP A 179 -22.52 -9.78 1.82
C ASP A 179 -21.63 -9.62 0.58
N ILE A 180 -22.18 -9.01 -0.48
CA ILE A 180 -21.46 -8.74 -1.72
C ILE A 180 -20.27 -7.82 -1.45
N ALA A 181 -20.53 -6.68 -0.79
CA ALA A 181 -19.49 -5.69 -0.49
C ALA A 181 -18.41 -6.26 0.45
N ASN A 182 -18.80 -6.96 1.52
CA ASN A 182 -17.84 -7.54 2.46
C ASN A 182 -16.98 -8.64 1.83
N THR A 183 -17.57 -9.49 0.99
CA THR A 183 -16.81 -10.52 0.27
C THR A 183 -15.83 -9.89 -0.71
N ALA A 184 -16.29 -8.95 -1.54
CA ALA A 184 -15.41 -8.25 -2.49
C ALA A 184 -14.29 -7.49 -1.77
N TRP A 185 -14.63 -6.77 -0.68
CA TRP A 185 -13.66 -6.04 0.14
C TRP A 185 -12.61 -6.98 0.74
N ALA A 186 -13.00 -8.13 1.28
CA ALA A 186 -12.08 -9.09 1.88
C ALA A 186 -11.05 -9.59 0.87
N PHE A 187 -11.50 -10.02 -0.30
CA PHE A 187 -10.61 -10.50 -1.37
C PHE A 187 -9.71 -9.38 -1.89
N SER A 188 -10.25 -8.17 -2.08
CA SER A 188 -9.45 -7.00 -2.48
C SER A 188 -8.42 -6.60 -1.44
N LYS A 189 -8.78 -6.64 -0.15
CA LYS A 189 -7.89 -6.27 0.95
C LYS A 189 -6.74 -7.27 1.10
N CYS A 190 -7.00 -8.55 0.87
CA CYS A 190 -5.99 -9.60 0.79
C CYS A 190 -5.21 -9.61 -0.54
N GLY A 191 -5.49 -8.72 -1.49
CA GLY A 191 -4.80 -8.73 -2.80
C GLY A 191 -5.13 -9.95 -3.67
N VAL A 192 -6.16 -10.72 -3.34
CA VAL A 192 -6.53 -11.95 -4.05
C VAL A 192 -7.38 -11.62 -5.27
N ARG A 193 -6.79 -11.78 -6.46
CA ARG A 193 -7.44 -11.52 -7.74
C ARG A 193 -8.22 -12.73 -8.26
N ASP A 194 -9.40 -12.98 -7.70
CA ASP A 194 -10.33 -14.04 -8.13
C ASP A 194 -11.32 -13.52 -9.20
N VAL A 195 -10.94 -13.66 -10.47
CA VAL A 195 -11.74 -13.13 -11.60
C VAL A 195 -13.16 -13.72 -11.66
N PRO A 196 -13.36 -15.06 -11.57
CA PRO A 196 -14.71 -15.64 -11.58
C PRO A 196 -15.61 -15.12 -10.45
N LEU A 197 -15.08 -15.03 -9.23
CA LEU A 197 -15.85 -14.54 -8.08
C LEU A 197 -16.26 -13.07 -8.27
N PHE A 198 -15.34 -12.20 -8.69
CA PHE A 198 -15.64 -10.78 -8.92
C PHE A 198 -16.67 -10.58 -10.04
N ALA A 199 -16.64 -11.39 -11.11
CA ALA A 199 -17.68 -11.35 -12.13
C ALA A 199 -19.05 -11.77 -11.58
N ALA A 200 -19.10 -12.80 -10.73
CA ALA A 200 -20.33 -13.25 -10.09
C ALA A 200 -20.90 -12.19 -9.12
N LEU A 201 -20.02 -11.59 -8.30
CA LEU A 201 -20.35 -10.48 -7.40
C LEU A 201 -20.86 -9.26 -8.16
N SER A 202 -20.21 -8.90 -9.28
CA SER A 202 -20.64 -7.77 -10.13
C SER A 202 -22.05 -7.97 -10.68
N SER A 203 -22.30 -9.15 -11.22
CA SER A 203 -23.62 -9.53 -11.73
C SER A 203 -24.70 -9.50 -10.65
N ALA A 204 -24.37 -9.95 -9.44
CA ALA A 204 -25.29 -9.93 -8.30
C ALA A 204 -25.52 -8.51 -7.74
N ALA A 205 -24.50 -7.66 -7.74
CA ALA A 205 -24.58 -6.26 -7.34
C ALA A 205 -25.46 -5.47 -8.31
N LEU A 206 -25.25 -5.61 -9.62
CA LEU A 206 -26.05 -4.96 -10.66
C LEU A 206 -27.54 -5.23 -10.51
N ARG A 207 -27.94 -6.49 -10.27
CA ARG A 207 -29.35 -6.86 -10.06
C ARG A 207 -29.97 -6.24 -8.80
N ARG A 208 -29.15 -5.78 -7.85
CA ARG A 208 -29.60 -5.31 -6.53
C ARG A 208 -29.18 -3.88 -6.24
N ILE A 209 -28.66 -3.14 -7.22
CA ILE A 209 -28.01 -1.85 -6.99
C ILE A 209 -28.93 -0.85 -6.27
N ILE A 210 -30.23 -0.90 -6.54
CA ILE A 210 -31.26 -0.07 -5.90
C ILE A 210 -31.42 -0.33 -4.39
N GLN A 211 -30.93 -1.47 -3.89
CA GLN A 211 -30.97 -1.85 -2.47
C GLN A 211 -29.72 -1.40 -1.71
N PHE A 212 -28.72 -0.85 -2.40
CA PHE A 212 -27.47 -0.44 -1.79
C PHE A 212 -27.66 0.90 -1.08
N ASN A 213 -27.01 1.06 0.08
CA ASN A 213 -27.07 2.26 0.90
C ASN A 213 -25.72 3.01 0.88
N CYS A 214 -25.62 4.07 1.69
CA CYS A 214 -24.44 4.94 1.78
C CYS A 214 -23.16 4.25 2.29
N GLN A 215 -23.27 3.06 2.90
CA GLN A 215 -22.12 2.27 3.32
C GLN A 215 -21.71 1.25 2.24
N VAL A 216 -22.70 0.59 1.62
CA VAL A 216 -22.44 -0.51 0.68
C VAL A 216 -21.92 0.00 -0.67
N LEU A 217 -22.41 1.13 -1.18
CA LEU A 217 -21.97 1.67 -2.48
C LEU A 217 -20.48 2.02 -2.50
N PRO A 218 -19.94 2.86 -1.59
CA PRO A 218 -18.51 3.18 -1.57
C PRO A 218 -17.64 1.95 -1.33
N ASN A 219 -18.03 1.05 -0.43
CA ASN A 219 -17.26 -0.17 -0.14
C ASN A 219 -17.20 -1.11 -1.34
N THR A 220 -18.31 -1.25 -2.06
CA THR A 220 -18.34 -2.02 -3.30
C THR A 220 -17.41 -1.38 -4.32
N LEU A 221 -17.53 -0.08 -4.59
CA LEU A 221 -16.66 0.61 -5.55
C LEU A 221 -15.17 0.46 -5.20
N TRP A 222 -14.85 0.67 -3.92
CA TRP A 222 -13.49 0.54 -3.41
C TRP A 222 -12.94 -0.86 -3.62
N SER A 223 -13.73 -1.91 -3.42
CA SER A 223 -13.24 -3.29 -3.58
C SER A 223 -12.78 -3.67 -5.00
N TYR A 224 -13.18 -2.92 -6.03
CA TYR A 224 -12.76 -3.18 -7.41
C TYR A 224 -11.50 -2.40 -7.79
N ALA A 225 -11.25 -1.27 -7.12
CA ALA A 225 -10.19 -0.33 -7.47
C ALA A 225 -8.76 -0.88 -7.26
N PRO A 226 -8.36 -1.39 -6.08
CA PRO A 226 -7.00 -1.91 -5.85
C PRO A 226 -6.61 -3.05 -6.79
N LEU A 227 -7.57 -3.90 -7.16
CA LEU A 227 -7.34 -5.05 -8.04
C LEU A 227 -7.46 -4.70 -9.54
N SER A 228 -7.71 -3.42 -9.86
CA SER A 228 -7.94 -2.95 -11.23
C SER A 228 -9.03 -3.74 -11.97
N PHE A 229 -10.09 -4.15 -11.27
CA PHE A 229 -11.24 -4.77 -11.90
C PHE A 229 -12.14 -3.71 -12.53
N THR A 230 -12.33 -3.79 -13.84
CA THR A 230 -13.12 -2.83 -14.62
C THR A 230 -14.40 -3.49 -15.16
N ASP A 231 -15.47 -3.48 -14.35
CA ASP A 231 -16.83 -3.82 -14.82
C ASP A 231 -17.58 -2.53 -15.17
N GLY A 232 -17.51 -2.12 -16.44
CA GLY A 232 -18.09 -0.86 -16.92
C GLY A 232 -19.58 -0.66 -16.54
N PRO A 233 -20.45 -1.67 -16.79
CA PRO A 233 -21.85 -1.61 -16.37
C PRO A 233 -22.03 -1.41 -14.86
N LEU A 234 -21.34 -2.19 -14.02
CA LEU A 234 -21.43 -2.06 -12.57
C LEU A 234 -20.98 -0.67 -12.09
N LEU A 235 -19.82 -0.22 -12.56
CA LEU A 235 -19.25 1.07 -12.16
C LEU A 235 -20.19 2.23 -12.53
N THR A 236 -20.78 2.18 -13.73
CA THR A 236 -21.77 3.17 -14.16
C THR A 236 -23.03 3.14 -13.29
N ALA A 237 -23.51 1.94 -12.93
CA ALA A 237 -24.66 1.78 -12.06
C ALA A 237 -24.40 2.28 -10.63
N ILE A 238 -23.21 2.01 -10.08
CA ILE A 238 -22.77 2.52 -8.77
C ILE A 238 -22.73 4.05 -8.79
N SER A 239 -22.15 4.65 -9.84
CA SER A 239 -22.11 6.10 -9.98
C SER A 239 -23.52 6.71 -9.95
N ALA A 240 -24.42 6.18 -10.79
CA ALA A 240 -25.79 6.64 -10.87
C ALA A 240 -26.55 6.47 -9.55
N ALA A 241 -26.37 5.34 -8.86
CA ALA A 241 -27.00 5.07 -7.57
C ALA A 241 -26.42 5.91 -6.41
N SER A 242 -25.19 6.43 -6.54
CA SER A 242 -24.55 7.27 -5.53
C SER A 242 -25.10 8.70 -5.52
N LEU A 243 -25.53 9.22 -6.67
CA LEU A 243 -26.01 10.61 -6.80
C LEU A 243 -27.20 10.93 -5.86
N PRO A 244 -28.30 10.14 -5.80
CA PRO A 244 -29.44 10.46 -4.94
C PRO A 244 -29.13 10.41 -3.44
N ILE A 245 -28.14 9.62 -3.04
CA ILE A 245 -27.77 9.41 -1.63
C ILE A 245 -26.51 10.17 -1.23
N ILE A 246 -25.91 10.99 -2.12
CA ILE A 246 -24.61 11.64 -1.89
C ILE A 246 -24.57 12.43 -0.58
N ARG A 247 -25.69 13.08 -0.22
CA ARG A 247 -25.82 13.86 1.02
C ARG A 247 -25.83 13.03 2.31
N GLN A 248 -26.07 11.72 2.18
CA GLN A 248 -26.03 10.73 3.27
C GLN A 248 -24.64 10.09 3.43
N LEU A 249 -23.73 10.30 2.47
CA LEU A 249 -22.37 9.79 2.59
C LEU A 249 -21.59 10.64 3.59
N GLU A 250 -20.97 9.93 4.53
CA GLU A 250 -20.00 10.46 5.49
C GLU A 250 -18.63 10.61 4.83
N ALA A 251 -17.70 11.31 5.50
CA ALA A 251 -16.37 11.59 4.99
C ALA A 251 -15.59 10.34 4.48
N PRO A 252 -15.59 9.17 5.17
CA PRO A 252 -14.94 7.97 4.66
C PRO A 252 -15.56 7.47 3.35
N GLY A 253 -16.89 7.52 3.22
CA GLY A 253 -17.60 7.10 2.02
C GLY A 253 -17.30 8.01 0.82
N LEU A 254 -17.26 9.33 1.02
CA LEU A 254 -16.93 10.31 -0.03
C LEU A 254 -15.50 10.14 -0.52
N SER A 255 -14.54 10.10 0.40
CA SER A 255 -13.12 9.95 0.06
C SER A 255 -12.83 8.61 -0.62
N ALA A 256 -13.43 7.51 -0.15
CA ALA A 256 -13.32 6.21 -0.79
C ALA A 256 -13.92 6.20 -2.21
N THR A 257 -15.08 6.83 -2.40
CA THR A 257 -15.72 6.94 -3.73
C THR A 257 -14.84 7.70 -4.70
N ALA A 258 -14.38 8.90 -4.31
CA ALA A 258 -13.50 9.73 -5.14
C ALA A 258 -12.19 9.01 -5.49
N TRP A 259 -11.53 8.44 -4.47
CA TRP A 259 -10.28 7.70 -4.65
C TRP A 259 -10.46 6.52 -5.62
N SER A 260 -11.57 5.78 -5.51
CA SER A 260 -11.82 4.62 -6.36
C SER A 260 -12.06 5.00 -7.82
N LEU A 261 -12.79 6.09 -8.09
CA LEU A 261 -12.97 6.62 -9.45
C LEU A 261 -11.63 7.01 -10.08
N ALA A 262 -10.76 7.67 -9.31
CA ALA A 262 -9.44 8.07 -9.75
C ALA A 262 -8.51 6.87 -10.00
N THR A 263 -8.50 5.90 -9.08
CA THR A 263 -7.70 4.67 -9.21
C THR A 263 -8.09 3.85 -10.43
N LEU A 264 -9.39 3.78 -10.75
CA LEU A 264 -9.92 3.09 -11.91
C LEU A 264 -9.84 3.91 -13.22
N ALA A 265 -9.33 5.15 -13.17
CA ALA A 265 -9.33 6.10 -14.29
C ALA A 265 -10.74 6.27 -14.92
N ARG A 266 -11.77 6.38 -14.07
CA ARG A 266 -13.18 6.55 -14.47
C ARG A 266 -13.70 7.93 -14.04
N PRO A 267 -13.42 8.99 -14.82
CA PRO A 267 -13.99 10.30 -14.52
C PRO A 267 -15.52 10.27 -14.66
N ASP A 268 -16.21 10.81 -13.66
CA ASP A 268 -17.66 11.01 -13.65
C ASP A 268 -17.95 12.43 -13.18
N GLY A 269 -18.12 13.34 -14.14
CA GLY A 269 -18.27 14.78 -13.87
C GLY A 269 -19.41 15.10 -12.89
N PRO A 270 -20.65 14.61 -13.13
CA PRO A 270 -21.77 14.80 -12.20
C PRO A 270 -21.49 14.27 -10.79
N LEU A 271 -20.92 13.07 -10.66
CA LEU A 271 -20.62 12.50 -9.35
C LEU A 271 -19.48 13.25 -8.65
N LEU A 272 -18.42 13.65 -9.35
CA LEU A 272 -17.33 14.45 -8.79
C LEU A 272 -17.84 15.82 -8.30
N ALA A 273 -18.69 16.49 -9.07
CA ALA A 273 -19.30 17.75 -8.63
C ALA A 273 -20.16 17.55 -7.37
N ALA A 274 -20.92 16.45 -7.29
CA ALA A 274 -21.72 16.11 -6.12
C ALA A 274 -20.85 15.76 -4.89
N ILE A 275 -19.75 15.02 -5.09
CA ILE A 275 -18.75 14.71 -4.06
C ILE A 275 -18.14 16.01 -3.53
N SER A 276 -17.71 16.91 -4.41
CA SER A 276 -17.12 18.20 -4.03
C SER A 276 -18.08 19.01 -3.15
N ALA A 277 -19.32 19.21 -3.62
CA ALA A 277 -20.32 19.98 -2.89
C ALA A 277 -20.62 19.40 -1.49
N GLN A 278 -20.74 18.08 -1.39
CA GLN A 278 -20.98 17.41 -0.11
C GLN A 278 -19.73 17.41 0.77
N ALA A 279 -18.54 17.18 0.21
CA ALA A 279 -17.28 17.21 0.95
C ALA A 279 -17.07 18.57 1.60
N MET A 280 -17.22 19.67 0.85
CA MET A 280 -17.12 21.03 1.38
C MET A 280 -18.07 21.30 2.56
N ARG A 281 -19.26 20.67 2.56
CA ARG A 281 -20.23 20.80 3.66
C ARG A 281 -19.81 20.08 4.95
N ILE A 282 -19.09 18.97 4.83
CA ILE A 282 -18.72 18.12 5.98
C ILE A 282 -17.20 17.99 6.16
N ILE A 283 -16.41 18.90 5.58
CA ILE A 283 -14.93 18.94 5.71
C ILE A 283 -14.43 18.79 7.17
N PRO A 284 -15.10 19.37 8.19
CA PRO A 284 -14.72 19.17 9.58
C PRO A 284 -14.70 17.69 10.03
N ASP A 285 -15.50 16.84 9.39
CA ASP A 285 -15.63 15.40 9.71
C ASP A 285 -14.57 14.54 9.01
N PHE A 286 -13.81 15.10 8.06
CA PHE A 286 -12.73 14.38 7.37
C PHE A 286 -11.50 14.25 8.26
N GLN A 287 -10.92 13.05 8.30
CA GLN A 287 -9.55 12.84 8.77
C GLN A 287 -8.54 13.30 7.70
N THR A 288 -7.30 13.57 8.09
CA THR A 288 -6.21 14.02 7.19
C THR A 288 -6.04 13.10 5.98
N GLN A 289 -6.10 11.77 6.17
CA GLN A 289 -6.04 10.81 5.05
C GLN A 289 -7.24 10.93 4.10
N GLY A 290 -8.45 11.16 4.63
CA GLY A 290 -9.64 11.35 3.81
C GLY A 290 -9.56 12.62 2.96
N LEU A 291 -9.03 13.71 3.53
CA LEU A 291 -8.73 14.93 2.79
C LEU A 291 -7.70 14.68 1.67
N ALA A 292 -6.61 13.97 2.00
CA ALA A 292 -5.56 13.62 1.05
C ALA A 292 -6.10 12.79 -0.12
N ASN A 293 -6.87 11.73 0.17
CA ASN A 293 -7.47 10.86 -0.83
C ASN A 293 -8.43 11.63 -1.76
N THR A 294 -9.20 12.57 -1.20
CA THR A 294 -10.12 13.41 -1.96
C THR A 294 -9.35 14.37 -2.88
N ALA A 295 -8.37 15.10 -2.35
CA ALA A 295 -7.52 15.99 -3.15
C ALA A 295 -6.78 15.23 -4.26
N TRP A 296 -6.21 14.06 -3.93
CA TRP A 296 -5.50 13.21 -4.90
C TRP A 296 -6.42 12.75 -6.02
N ALA A 297 -7.66 12.36 -5.69
CA ALA A 297 -8.62 11.91 -6.69
C ALA A 297 -8.95 13.02 -7.70
N PHE A 298 -9.21 14.24 -7.22
CA PHE A 298 -9.52 15.39 -8.07
C PHE A 298 -8.31 15.81 -8.92
N ALA A 299 -7.10 15.80 -8.34
CA ALA A 299 -5.86 16.07 -9.07
C ALA A 299 -5.61 15.02 -10.18
N THR A 300 -5.81 13.74 -9.86
CA THR A 300 -5.57 12.62 -10.78
C THR A 300 -6.55 12.62 -11.95
N LEU A 301 -7.82 12.94 -11.69
CA LEU A 301 -8.87 13.03 -12.71
C LEU A 301 -8.85 14.38 -13.46
N ALA A 302 -7.83 15.22 -13.25
CA ALA A 302 -7.69 16.55 -13.84
C ALA A 302 -8.90 17.47 -13.60
N SER A 303 -9.62 17.28 -12.49
CA SER A 303 -10.74 18.11 -12.09
C SER A 303 -10.23 19.38 -11.42
N SER A 304 -10.47 20.53 -12.04
CA SER A 304 -9.99 21.84 -11.58
C SER A 304 -10.92 22.47 -10.53
N ASP A 305 -11.13 21.79 -9.39
CA ASP A 305 -12.03 22.27 -8.32
C ASP A 305 -11.30 23.12 -7.28
N ARG A 306 -10.96 24.36 -7.67
CA ARG A 306 -10.23 25.29 -6.78
C ARG A 306 -10.93 25.52 -5.42
N PRO A 307 -12.27 25.70 -5.34
CA PRO A 307 -12.96 25.82 -4.06
C PRO A 307 -12.72 24.62 -3.13
N LEU A 308 -12.80 23.40 -3.65
CA LEU A 308 -12.54 22.19 -2.86
C LEU A 308 -11.10 22.16 -2.33
N PHE A 309 -10.10 22.45 -3.18
CA PHE A 309 -8.69 22.48 -2.75
C PHE A 309 -8.43 23.56 -1.69
N ALA A 310 -9.04 24.74 -1.82
CA ALA A 310 -8.93 25.80 -0.81
C ALA A 310 -9.50 25.34 0.54
N ALA A 311 -10.71 24.77 0.53
CA ALA A 311 -11.37 24.29 1.75
C ALA A 311 -10.60 23.12 2.40
N ILE A 312 -10.05 22.19 1.60
CA ILE A 312 -9.18 21.12 2.10
C ILE A 312 -7.93 21.71 2.76
N SER A 313 -7.28 22.70 2.14
CA SER A 313 -6.08 23.33 2.68
C SER A 313 -6.37 24.03 4.00
N GLU A 314 -7.43 24.83 4.06
CA GLU A 314 -7.85 25.56 5.26
C GLU A 314 -8.13 24.62 6.44
N ALA A 315 -8.74 23.45 6.17
CA ALA A 315 -9.00 22.45 7.20
C ALA A 315 -7.76 21.60 7.58
N ALA A 316 -6.84 21.37 6.64
CA ALA A 316 -5.66 20.54 6.85
C ALA A 316 -4.59 21.26 7.70
N ILE A 317 -4.31 22.54 7.42
CA ILE A 317 -3.27 23.33 8.08
C ILE A 317 -3.35 23.24 9.62
N PRO A 318 -4.46 23.60 10.29
CA PRO A 318 -4.51 23.56 11.75
C PRO A 318 -4.38 22.14 12.29
N ARG A 319 -4.86 21.11 11.58
CA ARG A 319 -4.73 19.70 12.02
C ARG A 319 -3.28 19.25 12.04
N LEU A 320 -2.53 19.58 10.99
CA LEU A 320 -1.11 19.25 10.86
C LEU A 320 -0.22 20.02 11.86
N THR A 321 -0.69 21.16 12.38
CA THR A 321 0.06 21.94 13.38
C THR A 321 -0.23 21.50 14.83
N LEU A 322 -1.23 20.65 15.10
CA LEU A 322 -1.60 20.23 16.45
C LEU A 322 -0.70 19.12 17.03
N ALA A 323 -0.63 19.05 18.36
CA ALA A 323 0.38 18.35 19.15
C ALA A 323 0.32 16.80 19.16
N ASP A 324 -0.68 16.17 18.52
CA ASP A 324 -0.71 14.71 18.33
C ASP A 324 -0.50 14.36 16.85
N PRO A 325 0.75 14.20 16.42
CA PRO A 325 1.09 13.83 15.05
C PRO A 325 0.85 12.34 14.75
N SER A 326 0.44 11.53 15.73
CA SER A 326 0.23 10.10 15.54
C SER A 326 -0.91 9.85 14.53
N GLY A 327 -0.60 9.15 13.44
CA GLY A 327 -1.56 8.87 12.35
C GLY A 327 -1.75 9.99 11.32
N GLN A 328 -1.17 11.19 11.52
CA GLN A 328 -1.29 12.30 10.56
C GLN A 328 -0.19 12.33 9.50
N ALA A 329 0.99 11.75 9.80
CA ALA A 329 2.18 11.79 8.94
C ALA A 329 1.93 11.26 7.52
N VAL A 330 1.24 10.13 7.38
CA VAL A 330 0.92 9.54 6.06
C VAL A 330 0.00 10.48 5.26
N GLY A 331 -0.99 11.06 5.92
CA GLY A 331 -1.91 12.02 5.30
C GLY A 331 -1.22 13.32 4.89
N ALA A 332 -0.22 13.78 5.65
CA ALA A 332 0.53 15.01 5.38
C ALA A 332 1.30 14.92 4.04
N VAL A 333 2.07 13.85 3.84
CA VAL A 333 2.80 13.63 2.58
C VAL A 333 1.82 13.48 1.41
N ALA A 334 0.76 12.70 1.59
CA ALA A 334 -0.25 12.48 0.56
C ALA A 334 -0.98 13.79 0.16
N LEU A 335 -1.23 14.69 1.10
CA LEU A 335 -1.75 16.04 0.80
C LEU A 335 -0.79 16.84 -0.06
N VAL A 336 0.49 16.90 0.31
CA VAL A 336 1.50 17.63 -0.48
C VAL A 336 1.58 17.06 -1.90
N HIS A 337 1.59 15.73 -2.05
CA HIS A 337 1.55 15.05 -3.36
C HIS A 337 0.33 15.49 -4.19
N ALA A 338 -0.86 15.48 -3.58
CA ALA A 338 -2.11 15.82 -4.25
C ALA A 338 -2.15 17.28 -4.71
N PHE A 339 -1.74 18.20 -3.84
CA PHE A 339 -1.73 19.64 -4.13
C PHE A 339 -0.65 20.02 -5.16
N GLU A 340 0.52 19.37 -5.10
CA GLU A 340 1.56 19.53 -6.12
C GLU A 340 1.06 19.01 -7.47
N ALA A 341 0.41 17.84 -7.51
CA ALA A 341 -0.15 17.28 -8.73
C ALA A 341 -1.23 18.17 -9.35
N ALA A 342 -2.02 18.88 -8.53
CA ALA A 342 -3.01 19.85 -8.96
C ALA A 342 -2.41 21.23 -9.32
N GLY A 343 -1.12 21.47 -9.05
CA GLY A 343 -0.45 22.75 -9.28
C GLY A 343 -0.93 23.87 -8.36
N CYS A 344 -1.41 23.54 -7.16
CA CYS A 344 -1.97 24.50 -6.20
C CYS A 344 -1.36 24.37 -4.79
N LEU A 345 -0.18 23.76 -4.65
CA LEU A 345 0.52 23.65 -3.38
C LEU A 345 0.94 25.02 -2.85
N GLY A 346 0.34 25.43 -1.73
CA GLY A 346 0.70 26.65 -1.00
C GLY A 346 1.83 26.43 -0.01
N VAL A 347 2.57 27.51 0.29
CA VAL A 347 3.71 27.50 1.23
C VAL A 347 3.26 27.13 2.66
N ASP A 348 2.09 27.61 3.08
CA ASP A 348 1.56 27.35 4.42
C ASP A 348 1.22 25.86 4.64
N LEU A 349 0.59 25.21 3.65
CA LEU A 349 0.29 23.79 3.71
C LEU A 349 1.56 22.94 3.73
N LEU A 350 2.56 23.30 2.91
CA LEU A 350 3.86 22.63 2.90
C LEU A 350 4.57 22.79 4.25
N GLY A 351 4.57 23.99 4.84
CA GLY A 351 5.16 24.25 6.16
C GLY A 351 4.46 23.50 7.29
N ALA A 352 3.12 23.44 7.26
CA ALA A 352 2.34 22.67 8.22
C ALA A 352 2.62 21.16 8.11
N ALA A 353 2.72 20.63 6.89
CA ALA A 353 3.08 19.23 6.66
C ALA A 353 4.50 18.91 7.16
N ALA A 354 5.49 19.77 6.87
CA ALA A 354 6.85 19.61 7.38
C ALA A 354 6.89 19.60 8.92
N THR A 355 6.21 20.54 9.55
CA THR A 355 6.12 20.63 11.03
C THR A 355 5.50 19.37 11.64
N CYS A 356 4.39 18.87 11.05
CA CYS A 356 3.74 17.63 11.48
C CYS A 356 4.69 16.43 11.44
N LEU A 357 5.43 16.31 10.33
CA LEU A 357 6.33 15.18 10.08
C LEU A 357 7.56 15.22 10.98
N GLU A 358 8.12 16.40 11.22
CA GLU A 358 9.22 16.59 12.17
C GLU A 358 8.79 16.25 13.61
N ALA A 359 7.59 16.67 14.02
CA ALA A 359 7.03 16.35 15.33
C ALA A 359 6.80 14.84 15.49
N HIS A 360 6.39 14.14 14.43
CA HIS A 360 6.24 12.69 14.41
C HIS A 360 7.58 11.96 14.54
N ALA A 361 8.59 12.41 13.80
CA ALA A 361 9.90 11.77 13.73
C ALA A 361 10.75 11.96 15.00
N ARG A 362 10.69 13.14 15.63
CA ARG A 362 11.56 13.51 16.76
C ARG A 362 11.61 12.47 17.89
N PRO A 363 10.50 11.97 18.45
CA PRO A 363 10.56 10.96 19.51
C PRO A 363 11.21 9.66 19.03
N LEU A 364 10.94 9.23 17.80
CA LEU A 364 11.47 8.01 17.20
C LEU A 364 13.00 8.11 17.02
N ASP A 365 13.48 9.25 16.49
CA ASP A 365 14.91 9.49 16.26
C ASP A 365 15.69 9.74 17.57
N SER A 366 15.09 10.41 18.57
CA SER A 366 15.75 10.69 19.86
C SER A 366 16.11 9.43 20.65
N SER A 367 15.37 8.33 20.42
CA SER A 367 15.69 7.01 20.98
C SER A 367 16.91 6.35 20.32
N ALA A 368 17.36 6.85 19.16
CA ALA A 368 18.42 6.28 18.33
C ALA A 368 19.74 7.09 18.32
N ALA A 369 19.78 8.25 18.98
CA ALA A 369 20.84 9.27 18.82
C ALA A 369 22.23 8.90 19.38
N SER A 370 22.43 7.74 20.03
CA SER A 370 23.71 7.34 20.62
C SER A 370 24.73 6.72 19.65
N LEU A 371 24.54 6.85 18.33
CA LEU A 371 25.18 5.96 17.33
C LEU A 371 25.94 6.67 16.18
N GLY A 372 26.08 8.00 16.22
CA GLY A 372 26.72 8.79 15.15
C GLY A 372 28.20 8.47 14.88
N GLU A 373 28.97 8.09 15.89
CA GLU A 373 30.43 7.91 15.79
C GLU A 373 30.87 6.63 15.06
N GLU A 374 29.96 5.68 14.81
CA GLU A 374 30.28 4.40 14.16
C GLU A 374 30.06 4.42 12.63
N LEU A 375 29.37 5.46 12.14
CA LEU A 375 29.07 5.67 10.72
C LEU A 375 30.31 6.04 9.90
N ASP A 376 31.19 6.87 10.46
CA ASP A 376 32.47 7.22 9.83
C ASP A 376 33.40 6.00 9.70
N ARG A 377 33.28 5.02 10.61
CA ARG A 377 34.04 3.75 10.54
C ARG A 377 33.55 2.84 9.43
N VAL A 378 32.24 2.74 9.17
CA VAL A 378 31.67 1.92 8.07
C VAL A 378 31.88 2.59 6.71
N ALA A 379 31.75 3.93 6.66
CA ALA A 379 32.14 4.71 5.50
C ALA A 379 33.62 4.45 5.18
N ALA A 380 34.53 4.54 6.16
CA ALA A 380 35.94 4.25 5.98
C ALA A 380 36.24 2.79 5.56
N ALA A 381 35.49 1.80 6.05
CA ALA A 381 35.65 0.39 5.65
C ALA A 381 35.13 0.09 4.23
N SER A 382 34.13 0.85 3.75
CA SER A 382 33.60 0.74 2.38
C SER A 382 34.30 1.66 1.37
N THR A 383 34.79 2.84 1.80
CA THR A 383 35.62 3.75 0.98
C THR A 383 37.08 3.32 0.91
N ALA A 384 37.59 2.50 1.85
CA ALA A 384 38.90 1.85 1.72
C ALA A 384 39.01 0.94 0.48
N ARG A 385 37.89 0.51 -0.13
CA ARG A 385 37.88 -0.19 -1.44
C ARG A 385 37.82 0.75 -2.65
N VAL A 386 37.69 2.06 -2.46
CA VAL A 386 37.60 3.07 -3.54
C VAL A 386 38.91 3.84 -3.69
N SER A 387 39.75 3.91 -2.65
CA SER A 387 41.06 4.56 -2.72
C SER A 387 42.20 3.57 -2.47
N GLY A 388 42.61 2.83 -3.50
CA GLY A 388 43.97 2.29 -3.56
C GLY A 388 44.16 0.78 -3.79
N GLU A 389 43.11 -0.04 -3.79
CA GLU A 389 43.22 -1.46 -4.18
C GLU A 389 42.36 -1.75 -5.43
N PRO A 390 42.86 -2.52 -6.40
CA PRO A 390 42.08 -2.88 -7.58
C PRO A 390 40.81 -3.62 -7.15
N ALA A 391 39.66 -3.17 -7.66
CA ALA A 391 38.38 -3.82 -7.42
C ALA A 391 38.47 -5.33 -7.73
N PRO A 392 37.88 -6.20 -6.90
CA PRO A 392 37.81 -7.62 -7.23
C PRO A 392 37.15 -7.78 -8.60
N SER A 393 37.82 -8.50 -9.49
CA SER A 393 37.37 -8.72 -10.87
C SER A 393 36.06 -9.50 -10.90
N GLY A 394 34.94 -8.78 -11.04
CA GLY A 394 33.61 -9.35 -11.20
C GLY A 394 32.49 -8.37 -10.80
N PRO A 395 31.27 -8.53 -11.34
CA PRO A 395 30.16 -7.66 -10.99
C PRO A 395 29.88 -7.73 -9.49
N ALA A 396 29.70 -6.57 -8.84
CA ALA A 396 29.32 -6.51 -7.44
C ALA A 396 28.02 -7.30 -7.23
N THR A 397 28.10 -8.41 -6.49
CA THR A 397 26.96 -9.32 -6.28
C THR A 397 26.07 -8.89 -5.11
N GLN A 398 26.55 -7.96 -4.28
CA GLN A 398 25.87 -7.43 -3.10
C GLN A 398 25.70 -5.89 -3.16
N PRO A 399 24.65 -5.34 -2.53
CA PRO A 399 24.47 -3.90 -2.37
C PRO A 399 25.65 -3.25 -1.66
N GLN A 400 25.95 -2.01 -2.03
CA GLN A 400 27.01 -1.20 -1.42
C GLN A 400 26.49 0.15 -0.98
N VAL A 401 27.07 0.73 0.07
CA VAL A 401 26.78 2.10 0.46
C VAL A 401 27.70 3.05 -0.31
N ALA A 402 27.14 3.77 -1.28
CA ALA A 402 27.89 4.69 -2.14
C ALA A 402 28.17 6.03 -1.45
N SER A 403 27.31 6.45 -0.51
CA SER A 403 27.53 7.63 0.32
C SER A 403 26.77 7.53 1.64
N VAL A 404 27.44 7.87 2.73
CA VAL A 404 26.87 7.98 4.08
C VAL A 404 26.79 9.46 4.42
N ARG A 405 25.59 10.06 4.38
CA ARG A 405 25.35 11.45 4.79
C ARG A 405 24.06 11.57 5.63
N PRO A 406 24.05 11.01 6.85
CA PRO A 406 22.87 11.05 7.71
C PRO A 406 22.24 12.45 7.74
N PRO A 407 20.91 12.54 7.62
CA PRO A 407 19.96 11.44 7.72
C PRO A 407 19.71 10.70 6.38
N LEU A 408 20.46 11.00 5.31
CA LEU A 408 20.31 10.39 3.97
C LEU A 408 21.56 9.65 3.49
N CYS A 409 21.37 8.42 3.05
CA CYS A 409 22.42 7.59 2.48
C CYS A 409 22.04 7.20 1.06
N VAL A 410 23.05 7.01 0.21
CA VAL A 410 22.85 6.50 -1.16
C VAL A 410 23.44 5.12 -1.25
N LEU A 411 22.64 4.18 -1.72
CA LEU A 411 23.01 2.79 -1.98
C LEU A 411 23.29 2.63 -3.47
N ALA A 412 24.31 1.84 -3.81
CA ALA A 412 24.50 1.30 -5.15
C ALA A 412 23.86 -0.10 -5.20
N LYS A 413 22.71 -0.19 -5.86
CA LYS A 413 22.00 -1.47 -6.06
C LYS A 413 22.62 -2.23 -7.24
N PRO A 414 23.09 -3.48 -7.06
CA PRO A 414 23.46 -4.34 -8.18
C PRO A 414 22.22 -4.91 -8.90
N PRO A 415 22.39 -5.45 -10.13
CA PRO A 415 21.31 -6.17 -10.81
C PRO A 415 20.91 -7.46 -10.06
N GLY A 416 19.72 -7.99 -10.33
CA GLY A 416 19.19 -9.19 -9.70
C GLY A 416 18.53 -9.00 -8.33
N TRP A 417 18.75 -7.85 -7.67
CA TRP A 417 18.16 -7.51 -6.38
C TRP A 417 16.80 -6.82 -6.54
N THR A 418 15.83 -7.22 -5.73
CA THR A 418 14.48 -6.62 -5.72
C THR A 418 14.32 -5.58 -4.63
N VAL A 419 13.48 -4.58 -4.91
CA VAL A 419 13.13 -3.50 -3.99
C VAL A 419 11.63 -3.25 -4.09
N SER A 420 10.98 -3.26 -2.94
CA SER A 420 9.56 -2.92 -2.77
C SER A 420 9.50 -1.70 -1.84
N VAL A 421 8.72 -0.71 -2.23
CA VAL A 421 8.49 0.49 -1.42
C VAL A 421 7.01 0.80 -1.42
N HIS A 422 6.50 1.19 -0.26
CA HIS A 422 5.18 1.77 -0.11
C HIS A 422 5.22 3.20 -0.66
N SER A 423 5.23 3.34 -1.99
CA SER A 423 5.35 4.64 -2.65
C SER A 423 4.07 5.46 -2.46
N ALA A 424 4.21 6.71 -1.99
CA ALA A 424 3.15 7.71 -2.06
C ALA A 424 2.97 8.27 -3.50
N GLU A 425 3.93 8.01 -4.41
CA GLU A 425 3.86 8.45 -5.83
C GLU A 425 2.78 7.68 -6.62
N ASP A 426 2.45 6.46 -6.21
CA ASP A 426 1.50 5.63 -6.95
C ASP A 426 0.06 5.73 -6.47
N GLY A 427 -0.23 6.42 -5.36
CA GLY A 427 -1.60 6.60 -4.83
C GLY A 427 -2.35 5.30 -4.49
N SER A 428 -1.83 4.15 -4.92
CA SER A 428 -2.11 2.82 -4.46
C SER A 428 -1.30 2.62 -3.20
N SER A 429 -1.96 2.74 -2.06
CA SER A 429 -1.57 1.92 -0.92
C SER A 429 -1.73 0.46 -1.39
N ASN A 430 -0.69 -0.08 -2.02
CA ASN A 430 -0.60 -1.48 -2.37
C ASN A 430 -0.49 -2.25 -1.05
N PHE A 431 -1.65 -2.48 -0.43
CA PHE A 431 -1.81 -3.36 0.73
C PHE A 431 -1.37 -4.80 0.41
N SER A 432 -1.15 -5.14 -0.87
CA SER A 432 -0.68 -6.45 -1.31
C SER A 432 0.79 -6.75 -0.99
N GLU A 433 1.63 -5.76 -0.66
CA GLU A 433 3.05 -6.02 -0.38
C GLU A 433 3.34 -6.40 1.07
N LEU A 434 2.37 -6.20 1.98
CA LEU A 434 2.46 -6.56 3.41
C LEU A 434 2.52 -8.09 3.62
N GLU A 435 2.03 -8.89 2.66
CA GLU A 435 2.04 -10.36 2.74
C GLU A 435 3.41 -10.99 2.50
N THR A 436 4.35 -10.29 1.86
CA THR A 436 5.67 -10.89 1.54
C THR A 436 6.73 -10.73 2.64
N LEU A 437 6.35 -10.25 3.82
CA LEU A 437 7.26 -10.08 4.97
C LEU A 437 7.30 -11.30 5.91
N LEU A 438 6.39 -12.28 5.76
CA LEU A 438 6.27 -13.39 6.71
C LEU A 438 6.52 -14.80 6.15
N ASP A 439 6.67 -14.95 4.84
CA ASP A 439 7.08 -16.22 4.26
C ASP A 439 8.60 -16.25 4.05
N GLY A 440 9.31 -16.79 5.04
CA GLY A 440 10.71 -17.21 4.95
C GLY A 440 10.93 -18.40 4.01
N ALA A 441 10.24 -18.44 2.88
CA ALA A 441 10.39 -19.46 1.84
C ALA A 441 10.93 -18.80 0.57
N GLY A 442 12.09 -19.28 0.10
CA GLY A 442 12.82 -18.76 -1.06
C GLY A 442 11.92 -18.47 -2.26
N SER A 443 11.73 -17.19 -2.54
CA SER A 443 11.00 -16.73 -3.73
C SER A 443 11.92 -16.76 -4.95
N ALA A 444 11.40 -17.21 -6.09
CA ALA A 444 12.06 -17.16 -7.42
C ALA A 444 12.50 -15.74 -7.87
N LYS A 445 12.24 -14.70 -7.05
CA LYS A 445 12.48 -13.28 -7.35
C LYS A 445 13.86 -12.73 -6.95
N GLY A 446 14.77 -13.53 -6.40
CA GLY A 446 16.12 -13.09 -6.04
C GLY A 446 16.19 -12.41 -4.66
N PRO A 447 17.38 -11.95 -4.22
CA PRO A 447 17.56 -11.32 -2.91
C PRO A 447 16.82 -9.97 -2.79
N ARG A 448 16.39 -9.64 -1.58
CA ARG A 448 15.61 -8.43 -1.23
C ARG A 448 16.48 -7.42 -0.51
N LEU A 449 16.44 -6.16 -0.95
CA LEU A 449 17.24 -5.09 -0.34
C LEU A 449 16.76 -4.75 1.08
N GLU A 450 15.46 -4.85 1.32
CA GLU A 450 14.80 -4.65 2.62
C GLU A 450 15.37 -5.59 3.69
N ALA A 451 15.53 -6.88 3.34
CA ALA A 451 16.09 -7.89 4.24
C ALA A 451 17.58 -7.63 4.52
N TRP A 452 18.33 -7.19 3.51
CA TRP A 452 19.72 -6.79 3.69
C TRP A 452 19.86 -5.56 4.58
N LEU A 453 19.02 -4.53 4.40
CA LEU A 453 19.00 -3.36 5.27
C LEU A 453 18.65 -3.70 6.72
N ALA A 454 17.65 -4.54 6.94
CA ALA A 454 17.27 -4.99 8.28
C ALA A 454 18.43 -5.74 8.96
N ALA A 455 19.12 -6.62 8.24
CA ALA A 455 20.24 -7.39 8.76
C ALA A 455 21.50 -6.52 9.02
N GLU A 456 21.86 -5.66 8.08
CA GLU A 456 23.09 -4.87 8.11
C GLU A 456 22.96 -3.66 9.04
N PHE A 457 21.79 -3.01 9.05
CA PHE A 457 21.59 -1.70 9.67
C PHE A 457 20.53 -1.70 10.78
N GLY A 458 19.71 -2.75 10.91
CA GLY A 458 18.58 -2.76 11.85
C GLY A 458 18.95 -2.61 13.33
N ALA A 459 20.16 -3.05 13.72
CA ALA A 459 20.66 -2.86 15.08
C ALA A 459 21.00 -1.38 15.40
N ARG A 460 21.28 -0.57 14.37
CA ARG A 460 21.76 0.82 14.50
C ARG A 460 20.73 1.85 14.07
N PHE A 461 19.90 1.52 13.09
CA PHE A 461 18.91 2.39 12.50
C PHE A 461 17.54 1.74 12.63
N PRO A 462 16.73 2.13 13.64
CA PRO A 462 15.44 1.50 13.88
C PRO A 462 14.51 1.54 12.66
N ILE A 463 14.61 2.58 11.83
CA ILE A 463 13.84 2.68 10.59
C ILE A 463 14.14 1.54 9.62
N SER A 464 15.34 0.94 9.65
CA SER A 464 15.67 -0.25 8.83
C SER A 464 14.93 -1.51 9.27
N LEU A 465 14.28 -1.51 10.44
CA LEU A 465 13.38 -2.58 10.89
C LEU A 465 11.90 -2.21 10.68
N ASP A 466 11.61 -0.94 10.35
CA ASP A 466 10.25 -0.47 10.15
C ASP A 466 9.76 -0.79 8.74
N ALA A 467 9.10 -1.94 8.63
CA ALA A 467 8.43 -2.36 7.41
C ALA A 467 7.34 -1.36 6.94
N GLY A 468 6.68 -0.67 7.87
CA GLY A 468 5.65 0.33 7.56
C GLY A 468 6.20 1.53 6.79
N LEU A 469 7.48 1.85 6.97
CA LEU A 469 8.22 2.88 6.25
C LEU A 469 9.24 2.28 5.27
N SER A 470 8.97 1.09 4.74
CA SER A 470 9.80 0.43 3.72
C SER A 470 11.28 0.30 4.11
N HIS A 471 11.56 0.08 5.39
CA HIS A 471 12.93 -0.02 5.92
C HIS A 471 13.78 1.25 5.68
N GLY A 472 13.13 2.41 5.52
CA GLY A 472 13.77 3.68 5.18
C GLY A 472 14.02 3.91 3.69
N LEU A 473 13.62 2.99 2.81
CA LEU A 473 13.78 3.13 1.36
C LEU A 473 12.78 4.12 0.77
N LEU A 474 13.25 5.08 -0.03
CA LEU A 474 12.41 6.17 -0.55
C LEU A 474 11.90 5.95 -1.97
N HIS A 475 12.58 5.10 -2.75
CA HIS A 475 12.12 4.72 -4.07
C HIS A 475 12.67 3.34 -4.46
N ARG A 476 12.14 2.79 -5.54
CA ARG A 476 12.54 1.49 -6.08
C ARG A 476 13.33 1.60 -7.38
N LEU A 477 14.02 0.52 -7.72
CA LEU A 477 14.57 0.22 -9.03
C LEU A 477 14.08 -1.17 -9.46
N ASP A 478 13.95 -1.41 -10.76
CA ASP A 478 13.62 -2.76 -11.27
C ASP A 478 14.73 -3.76 -10.89
N ARG A 479 14.37 -5.05 -10.86
CA ARG A 479 15.28 -6.15 -10.48
C ARG A 479 16.64 -6.04 -11.18
N ASP A 480 16.63 -5.91 -12.50
CA ASP A 480 17.86 -5.89 -13.31
C ASP A 480 18.37 -4.48 -13.62
N THR A 481 17.74 -3.44 -13.07
CA THR A 481 18.29 -2.08 -13.11
C THR A 481 19.28 -1.91 -11.97
N SER A 482 20.48 -1.41 -12.27
CA SER A 482 21.50 -1.11 -11.26
C SER A 482 21.60 0.39 -10.97
N GLY A 483 22.28 0.78 -9.91
CA GLY A 483 22.66 2.18 -9.65
C GLY A 483 22.12 2.77 -8.36
N ALA A 484 22.06 4.10 -8.31
CA ALA A 484 21.77 4.90 -7.12
C ALA A 484 20.34 4.68 -6.60
N LEU A 485 20.24 4.40 -5.30
CA LEU A 485 18.99 4.28 -4.56
C LEU A 485 19.08 5.03 -3.23
N LEU A 486 18.10 5.87 -2.93
CA LEU A 486 18.09 6.68 -1.72
C LEU A 486 17.48 5.92 -0.53
N TRP A 487 18.22 5.91 0.58
CA TRP A 487 17.82 5.31 1.85
C TRP A 487 17.94 6.35 2.96
N ALA A 488 16.91 6.51 3.77
CA ALA A 488 16.94 7.36 4.96
C ALA A 488 17.34 6.54 6.18
N SER A 489 18.34 7.02 6.92
CA SER A 489 18.81 6.36 8.14
C SER A 489 18.02 6.79 9.38
N THR A 490 17.18 7.83 9.27
CA THR A 490 16.33 8.33 10.37
C THR A 490 14.90 8.58 9.88
N TYR A 491 13.94 8.63 10.82
CA TYR A 491 12.53 8.93 10.53
C TYR A 491 12.38 10.37 10.01
N GLY A 492 13.12 11.32 10.58
CA GLY A 492 13.12 12.72 10.14
C GLY A 492 13.63 12.86 8.70
N GLY A 493 14.74 12.21 8.37
CA GLY A 493 15.26 12.18 7.00
C GLY A 493 14.30 11.54 6.01
N PHE A 494 13.64 10.45 6.41
CA PHE A 494 12.66 9.76 5.57
C PHE A 494 11.49 10.68 5.20
N HIS A 495 10.92 11.39 6.17
CA HIS A 495 9.81 12.28 5.90
C HIS A 495 10.23 13.55 5.13
N ALA A 496 11.36 14.16 5.49
CA ALA A 496 11.88 15.35 4.80
C ALA A 496 12.19 15.04 3.32
N ALA A 497 12.79 13.89 3.04
CA ALA A 497 13.06 13.48 1.67
C ALA A 497 11.79 13.08 0.91
N ASN A 498 10.81 12.44 1.55
CA ASN A 498 9.50 12.21 0.92
C ASN A 498 8.80 13.52 0.51
N LEU A 499 8.95 14.61 1.26
CA LEU A 499 8.48 15.93 0.82
C LEU A 499 9.21 16.44 -0.43
N GLN A 500 10.49 16.11 -0.61
CA GLN A 500 11.21 16.43 -1.86
C GLN A 500 10.69 15.61 -3.05
N PHE A 501 10.34 14.33 -2.84
CA PHE A 501 9.67 13.52 -3.87
C PHE A 501 8.29 14.09 -4.20
N ALA A 502 7.51 14.44 -3.17
CA ALA A 502 6.19 15.04 -3.27
C ALA A 502 6.18 16.28 -4.16
N THR A 503 7.15 17.16 -3.94
CA THR A 503 7.33 18.44 -4.62
C THR A 503 8.15 18.33 -5.91
N ARG A 504 8.47 17.09 -6.35
CA ARG A 504 9.25 16.79 -7.57
C ARG A 504 10.62 17.48 -7.63
N ARG A 505 11.24 17.70 -6.47
CA ARG A 505 12.57 18.34 -6.34
C ARG A 505 13.72 17.34 -6.42
N VAL A 506 13.43 16.04 -6.36
CA VAL A 506 14.45 14.98 -6.50
C VAL A 506 14.81 14.79 -7.97
N ARG A 507 16.10 14.90 -8.27
CA ARG A 507 16.67 14.64 -9.60
C ARG A 507 17.16 13.20 -9.67
N LYS A 508 16.55 12.41 -10.56
CA LYS A 508 16.91 11.02 -10.85
C LYS A 508 17.37 10.91 -12.31
N GLU A 509 18.64 10.58 -12.55
CA GLU A 509 19.19 10.44 -13.90
C GLU A 509 19.68 9.02 -14.18
N TYR A 510 19.49 8.58 -15.42
CA TYR A 510 19.79 7.23 -15.87
C TYR A 510 20.56 7.25 -17.18
N VAL A 511 21.39 6.24 -17.36
CA VAL A 511 22.03 5.89 -18.63
C VAL A 511 21.38 4.62 -19.17
N CYS A 512 21.07 4.61 -20.46
CA CYS A 512 20.53 3.45 -21.13
C CYS A 512 21.08 3.32 -22.56
N LEU A 513 21.13 2.07 -23.04
CA LEU A 513 21.47 1.73 -24.41
C LEU A 513 20.21 1.16 -25.07
N CYS A 514 19.85 1.70 -26.23
CA CYS A 514 18.61 1.39 -26.94
C CYS A 514 18.91 0.90 -28.36
N HIS A 515 18.01 0.13 -28.94
CA HIS A 515 18.04 -0.20 -30.37
C HIS A 515 17.62 1.01 -31.22
N GLY A 516 18.22 1.11 -32.41
CA GLY A 516 17.86 2.09 -33.42
C GLY A 516 18.64 3.42 -33.31
N PRO A 517 18.33 4.38 -34.21
CA PRO A 517 19.05 5.64 -34.29
C PRO A 517 18.71 6.57 -33.11
N PRO A 518 19.62 7.48 -32.72
CA PRO A 518 19.39 8.37 -31.59
C PRO A 518 18.17 9.28 -31.81
N PRO A 519 17.28 9.46 -30.81
CA PRO A 519 16.21 10.43 -30.90
C PRO A 519 16.77 11.86 -30.89
N ARG A 520 15.93 12.83 -31.28
CA ARG A 520 16.23 14.24 -31.02
C ARG A 520 16.30 14.45 -29.51
N ALA A 521 17.33 15.13 -29.04
CA ALA A 521 17.53 15.45 -27.64
C ALA A 521 18.05 16.90 -27.52
N PRO A 522 17.53 17.71 -26.55
CA PRO A 522 16.60 17.29 -25.50
C PRO A 522 15.17 17.04 -25.98
N ALA A 523 14.44 16.13 -25.32
CA ALA A 523 13.05 15.80 -25.63
C ALA A 523 12.27 15.29 -24.40
N LEU A 524 10.95 15.53 -24.36
CA LEU A 524 10.05 15.01 -23.33
C LEU A 524 9.18 13.89 -23.90
N LEU A 525 9.19 12.74 -23.22
CA LEU A 525 8.30 11.61 -23.48
C LEU A 525 7.17 11.64 -22.44
N LEU A 526 5.96 11.94 -22.89
CA LEU A 526 4.80 12.24 -22.05
C LEU A 526 3.65 11.24 -22.18
N ALA A 527 3.87 10.15 -22.91
CA ALA A 527 2.85 9.13 -23.15
C ALA A 527 2.37 8.55 -21.79
N PRO A 528 1.06 8.61 -21.48
CA PRO A 528 0.55 8.11 -20.21
C PRO A 528 0.73 6.59 -20.11
N LEU A 529 1.04 6.10 -18.91
CA LEU A 529 1.35 4.71 -18.65
C LEU A 529 0.33 4.06 -17.71
N GLN A 530 -0.10 2.85 -18.06
CA GLN A 530 -0.95 2.01 -17.24
C GLN A 530 -0.26 0.70 -16.93
N GLU A 531 -0.34 0.26 -15.66
CA GLU A 531 0.09 -1.08 -15.28
C GLU A 531 -0.89 -2.10 -15.87
N ARG A 532 -0.37 -3.05 -16.66
CA ARG A 532 -1.14 -4.15 -17.21
C ARG A 532 -0.85 -5.41 -16.40
N ALA A 533 -1.90 -5.93 -15.75
CA ALA A 533 -1.88 -7.24 -15.14
C ALA A 533 -1.58 -8.34 -16.18
N VAL A 534 -1.01 -9.44 -15.70
CA VAL A 534 -0.67 -10.61 -16.53
C VAL A 534 -1.92 -11.11 -17.29
N PRO A 535 -1.87 -11.23 -18.63
CA PRO A 535 -2.94 -11.86 -19.40
C PRO A 535 -3.18 -13.31 -18.96
N VAL A 536 -4.42 -13.79 -19.08
CA VAL A 536 -4.73 -15.22 -18.91
C VAL A 536 -4.00 -16.00 -20.01
N GLY A 537 -2.88 -16.64 -19.67
CA GLY A 537 -1.96 -17.26 -20.64
C GLY A 537 -0.47 -17.13 -20.31
N GLY A 538 -0.10 -16.30 -19.32
CA GLY A 538 1.26 -16.17 -18.82
C GLY A 538 2.01 -14.94 -19.34
N GLY A 539 2.87 -14.36 -18.49
CA GLY A 539 3.65 -13.15 -18.74
C GLY A 539 4.01 -12.44 -17.42
N ALA A 540 5.00 -11.54 -17.43
CA ALA A 540 5.28 -10.67 -16.29
C ALA A 540 4.40 -9.40 -16.35
N PRO A 541 3.93 -8.87 -15.21
CA PRO A 541 3.24 -7.59 -15.20
C PRO A 541 4.16 -6.49 -15.76
N ARG A 542 3.61 -5.60 -16.57
CA ARG A 542 4.36 -4.51 -17.22
C ARG A 542 3.49 -3.28 -17.39
N CYS A 543 4.12 -2.11 -17.42
CA CYS A 543 3.44 -0.90 -17.88
C CYS A 543 3.37 -0.88 -19.41
N ALA A 544 2.33 -0.27 -19.93
CA ALA A 544 2.21 0.03 -21.35
C ALA A 544 1.63 1.43 -21.53
N VAL A 545 1.89 2.03 -22.69
CA VAL A 545 1.23 3.28 -23.06
C VAL A 545 -0.27 3.03 -23.22
N ASP A 546 -1.06 3.86 -22.55
CA ASP A 546 -2.51 3.83 -22.58
C ASP A 546 -3.04 5.27 -22.61
N PRO A 547 -3.36 5.82 -23.80
CA PRO A 547 -3.81 7.19 -23.95
C PRO A 547 -5.14 7.51 -23.24
N GLU A 548 -5.99 6.50 -23.03
CA GLU A 548 -7.33 6.69 -22.48
C GLU A 548 -7.38 6.44 -20.96
N GLY A 549 -6.65 5.43 -20.48
CA GLY A 549 -6.68 5.00 -19.07
C GLY A 549 -5.36 5.17 -18.32
N GLY A 550 -4.28 5.59 -18.98
CA GLY A 550 -2.96 5.66 -18.39
C GLY A 550 -2.74 6.88 -17.48
N ARG A 551 -1.88 6.70 -16.48
CA ARG A 551 -1.46 7.76 -15.56
C ARG A 551 -0.37 8.60 -16.21
N ARG A 552 -0.36 9.91 -15.91
CA ARG A 552 0.68 10.83 -16.38
C ARG A 552 2.08 10.31 -16.02
N ALA A 553 2.94 10.26 -17.02
CA ALA A 553 4.35 9.88 -16.92
C ALA A 553 5.20 10.89 -17.71
N CYS A 554 6.41 11.18 -17.25
CA CYS A 554 7.33 12.13 -17.88
C CYS A 554 8.78 11.63 -17.77
N THR A 555 9.35 11.30 -18.93
CA THR A 555 10.77 10.97 -19.09
C THR A 555 11.40 12.01 -19.99
N GLU A 556 12.44 12.68 -19.51
CA GLU A 556 13.19 13.66 -20.30
C GLU A 556 14.46 13.01 -20.85
N VAL A 557 14.61 12.97 -22.17
CA VAL A 557 15.87 12.59 -22.81
C VAL A 557 16.75 13.84 -22.84
N LEU A 558 17.78 13.88 -22.00
CA LEU A 558 18.69 15.03 -21.90
C LEU A 558 19.69 15.05 -23.06
N ALA A 559 20.24 13.87 -23.38
CA ALA A 559 21.18 13.70 -24.47
C ALA A 559 21.03 12.30 -25.08
N ALA A 560 21.24 12.20 -26.39
CA ALA A 560 21.29 10.93 -27.10
C ALA A 560 22.36 10.99 -28.19
N ALA A 561 23.04 9.87 -28.44
CA ALA A 561 24.03 9.74 -29.49
C ALA A 561 24.06 8.32 -30.08
N GLY A 562 24.40 8.22 -31.35
CA GLY A 562 24.38 6.94 -32.09
C GLY A 562 25.67 6.15 -31.89
N LEU A 563 25.51 4.83 -31.72
CA LEU A 563 26.58 3.85 -31.60
C LEU A 563 26.35 2.71 -32.62
N LEU A 564 27.41 1.96 -32.93
CA LEU A 564 27.33 0.70 -33.67
C LEU A 564 27.69 -0.46 -32.77
N GLY A 565 26.80 -1.44 -32.67
CA GLY A 565 27.04 -2.67 -31.92
C GLY A 565 27.90 -3.68 -32.69
N PRO A 566 28.38 -4.74 -32.00
CA PRO A 566 29.04 -5.89 -32.61
C PRO A 566 28.14 -6.58 -33.65
N GLY A 567 28.51 -6.46 -34.93
CA GLY A 567 27.69 -6.95 -36.06
C GLY A 567 26.96 -5.83 -36.82
N GLY A 568 27.23 -4.57 -36.50
CA GLY A 568 26.73 -3.41 -37.25
C GLY A 568 25.31 -2.98 -36.88
N GLN A 569 24.77 -3.44 -35.75
CA GLN A 569 23.46 -2.98 -35.29
C GLN A 569 23.52 -1.49 -34.94
N GLN A 570 22.51 -0.72 -35.37
CA GLN A 570 22.38 0.66 -34.93
C GLN A 570 21.86 0.70 -33.50
N LEU A 571 22.59 1.42 -32.65
CA LEU A 571 22.29 1.60 -31.24
C LEU A 571 22.26 3.08 -30.88
N CYS A 572 21.63 3.39 -29.76
CA CYS A 572 21.56 4.73 -29.19
C CYS A 572 21.93 4.71 -27.71
N LEU A 573 22.96 5.48 -27.34
CA LEU A 573 23.24 5.83 -25.95
C LEU A 573 22.40 7.03 -25.55
N ALA A 574 21.56 6.89 -24.52
CA ALA A 574 20.72 7.97 -24.01
C ALA A 574 20.98 8.23 -22.52
N HIS A 575 21.05 9.52 -22.18
CA HIS A 575 21.03 10.03 -20.82
C HIS A 575 19.65 10.63 -20.54
N VAL A 576 18.94 10.08 -19.57
CA VAL A 576 17.55 10.41 -19.30
C VAL A 576 17.34 10.87 -17.86
N ARG A 577 16.38 11.76 -17.65
CA ARG A 577 15.91 12.20 -16.34
C ARG A 577 14.46 11.76 -16.14
N LEU A 578 14.18 11.21 -14.96
CA LEU A 578 12.82 10.86 -14.56
C LEU A 578 12.18 11.95 -13.71
N HIS A 579 11.04 12.48 -14.18
CA HIS A 579 10.20 13.45 -13.46
C HIS A 579 9.00 12.80 -12.76
N THR A 580 8.73 11.53 -13.08
CA THR A 580 7.73 10.66 -12.45
C THR A 580 8.34 9.27 -12.27
N GLY A 581 7.80 8.45 -11.35
CA GLY A 581 8.34 7.13 -11.02
C GLY A 581 7.42 5.94 -11.31
N ARG A 582 6.78 5.86 -12.49
CA ARG A 582 5.93 4.70 -12.84
C ARG A 582 6.78 3.43 -13.04
N GLN A 583 6.20 2.26 -12.77
CA GLN A 583 6.87 0.97 -13.01
C GLN A 583 7.34 0.86 -14.47
N HIS A 584 8.58 0.42 -14.69
CA HIS A 584 9.17 0.25 -16.03
C HIS A 584 9.09 1.51 -16.94
N GLN A 585 8.94 2.72 -16.40
CA GLN A 585 8.60 3.91 -17.19
C GLN A 585 9.53 4.19 -18.37
N ILE A 586 10.85 4.17 -18.13
CA ILE A 586 11.87 4.42 -19.19
C ILE A 586 11.72 3.38 -20.31
N ARG A 587 11.57 2.11 -19.92
CA ARG A 587 11.46 0.97 -20.84
C ARG A 587 10.21 1.07 -21.71
N ALA A 588 9.07 1.39 -21.09
CA ALA A 588 7.79 1.55 -21.79
C ALA A 588 7.80 2.75 -22.75
N HIS A 589 8.30 3.91 -22.33
CA HIS A 589 8.39 5.09 -23.21
C HIS A 589 9.32 4.86 -24.39
N LEU A 590 10.53 4.35 -24.16
CA LEU A 590 11.50 4.17 -25.25
C LEU A 590 11.06 3.07 -26.23
N SER A 591 10.43 2.00 -25.74
CA SER A 591 9.79 1.00 -26.59
C SER A 591 8.65 1.58 -27.43
N HIS A 592 7.78 2.42 -26.83
CA HIS A 592 6.71 3.11 -27.56
C HIS A 592 7.25 4.04 -28.67
N GLU A 593 8.39 4.68 -28.43
CA GLU A 593 9.12 5.47 -29.42
C GLU A 593 9.89 4.63 -30.46
N GLY A 594 9.69 3.30 -30.47
CA GLY A 594 10.34 2.38 -31.41
C GLY A 594 11.82 2.12 -31.12
N ARG A 595 12.27 2.40 -29.89
CA ARG A 595 13.67 2.30 -29.45
C ARG A 595 13.77 1.50 -28.14
N PRO A 596 13.38 0.22 -28.14
CA PRO A 596 13.45 -0.58 -26.93
C PRO A 596 14.88 -0.66 -26.39
N LEU A 597 15.01 -0.85 -25.08
CA LEU A 597 16.33 -1.00 -24.46
C LEU A 597 17.00 -2.29 -24.96
N VAL A 598 18.34 -2.28 -25.05
CA VAL A 598 19.13 -3.47 -25.36
C VAL A 598 18.94 -4.51 -24.26
N SER A 599 18.77 -5.77 -24.67
CA SER A 599 18.53 -6.92 -23.78
C SER A 599 17.30 -6.73 -22.88
N ASP A 600 16.22 -6.19 -23.45
CA ASP A 600 14.92 -6.01 -22.79
C ASP A 600 13.78 -6.73 -23.54
N PRO A 601 13.72 -8.07 -23.50
CA PRO A 601 12.71 -8.85 -24.23
C PRO A 601 11.27 -8.50 -23.83
N LEU A 602 11.03 -8.04 -22.60
CA LEU A 602 9.70 -7.63 -22.12
C LEU A 602 9.12 -6.43 -22.91
N TYR A 603 10.00 -5.62 -23.48
CA TYR A 603 9.65 -4.43 -24.25
C TYR A 603 10.14 -4.50 -25.71
N GLY A 604 10.49 -5.70 -26.19
CA GLY A 604 10.87 -5.94 -27.60
C GLY A 604 12.33 -5.63 -27.92
N GLY A 605 13.19 -5.48 -26.91
CA GLY A 605 14.63 -5.40 -27.07
C GLY A 605 15.23 -6.78 -27.32
N GLU A 606 16.11 -6.89 -28.29
CA GLU A 606 16.80 -8.14 -28.60
C GLU A 606 17.80 -8.47 -27.49
N GLU A 607 17.85 -9.74 -27.07
CA GLU A 607 18.89 -10.23 -26.16
C GLU A 607 20.20 -10.35 -26.93
N LEU A 608 21.23 -9.65 -26.45
CA LEU A 608 22.54 -9.62 -27.12
C LEU A 608 23.60 -10.31 -26.25
N PRO A 609 24.42 -11.23 -26.81
CA PRO A 609 25.41 -11.99 -26.02
C PRO A 609 26.42 -11.13 -25.26
N TRP A 610 26.72 -9.92 -25.76
CA TRP A 610 27.66 -8.97 -25.16
C TRP A 610 27.01 -8.03 -24.15
N CYS A 611 25.68 -8.08 -23.98
CA CYS A 611 24.94 -7.32 -22.98
C CYS A 611 24.03 -8.27 -22.17
N PRO A 612 24.47 -8.75 -21.00
CA PRO A 612 23.86 -9.90 -20.33
C PRO A 612 22.47 -9.62 -19.70
N ARG A 613 22.04 -8.37 -19.67
CA ARG A 613 20.77 -7.91 -19.09
C ARG A 613 20.37 -6.57 -19.69
N VAL A 614 19.18 -6.09 -19.34
CA VAL A 614 18.71 -4.75 -19.71
C VAL A 614 19.77 -3.67 -19.42
N PHE A 615 20.16 -2.93 -20.46
CA PHE A 615 21.11 -1.83 -20.32
C PHE A 615 20.40 -0.59 -19.75
N LEU A 616 20.20 -0.59 -18.43
CA LEU A 616 19.63 0.52 -17.69
C LEU A 616 20.35 0.68 -16.34
N HIS A 617 20.80 1.91 -16.08
CA HIS A 617 21.57 2.24 -14.89
C HIS A 617 21.16 3.61 -14.33
N ALA A 618 20.76 3.67 -13.05
CA ALA A 618 20.49 4.90 -12.31
C ALA A 618 21.82 5.57 -11.91
N CYS A 619 22.34 6.44 -12.77
CA CYS A 619 23.70 6.96 -12.64
C CYS A 619 23.83 8.14 -11.67
N ARG A 620 22.77 8.91 -11.41
CA ARG A 620 22.86 10.10 -10.54
C ARG A 620 21.59 10.34 -9.76
N LEU A 621 21.75 10.72 -8.50
CA LEU A 621 20.66 11.11 -7.62
C LEU A 621 21.03 12.41 -6.91
N ALA A 622 20.13 13.40 -6.94
CA ALA A 622 20.32 14.64 -6.22
C ALA A 622 19.04 15.19 -5.57
N LEU A 623 19.17 15.73 -4.37
CA LEU A 623 18.11 16.42 -3.61
C LEU A 623 18.71 17.29 -2.50
N ASP A 624 17.91 18.19 -1.94
CA ASP A 624 18.27 18.96 -0.75
C ASP A 624 17.09 18.93 0.23
N ILE A 625 17.36 18.54 1.47
CA ILE A 625 16.38 18.49 2.57
C ILE A 625 16.53 19.65 3.57
N GLY A 626 17.30 20.69 3.22
CA GLY A 626 17.62 21.83 4.09
C GLY A 626 18.91 21.65 4.90
N GLN A 627 19.68 20.60 4.63
CA GLN A 627 20.98 20.32 5.26
C GLN A 627 22.15 20.41 4.26
N GLY A 628 21.88 20.96 3.07
CA GLY A 628 22.81 21.07 1.96
C GLY A 628 22.56 20.02 0.88
N PRO A 629 23.05 20.27 -0.35
CA PRO A 629 22.76 19.41 -1.48
C PRO A 629 23.40 18.03 -1.34
N LEU A 630 22.58 16.99 -1.37
CA LEU A 630 22.97 15.64 -1.68
C LEU A 630 22.99 15.51 -3.21
N ASP A 631 24.15 15.25 -3.79
CA ASP A 631 24.34 15.01 -5.22
C ASP A 631 25.40 13.92 -5.36
N LEU A 632 24.99 12.75 -5.82
CA LEU A 632 25.86 11.60 -5.95
C LEU A 632 25.72 10.97 -7.32
N GLN A 633 26.86 10.65 -7.92
CA GLN A 633 26.96 9.85 -9.12
C GLN A 633 27.45 8.45 -8.76
N VAL A 634 26.77 7.43 -9.27
CA VAL A 634 27.19 6.03 -9.20
C VAL A 634 27.73 5.64 -10.57
N PRO A 635 28.94 5.06 -10.66
CA PRO A 635 29.53 4.66 -11.93
C PRO A 635 28.77 3.49 -12.56
N LEU A 636 28.87 3.36 -13.88
CA LEU A 636 28.38 2.18 -14.59
C LEU A 636 29.07 0.92 -14.04
N PRO A 637 28.31 -0.14 -13.70
CA PRO A 637 28.91 -1.40 -13.27
C PRO A 637 29.65 -2.08 -14.44
N ASP A 638 30.64 -2.89 -14.11
CA ASP A 638 31.55 -3.55 -15.07
C ASP A 638 30.82 -4.24 -16.23
N ASP A 639 29.71 -4.93 -15.94
CA ASP A 639 28.93 -5.64 -16.96
C ASP A 639 28.36 -4.71 -18.05
N LEU A 640 27.89 -3.53 -17.66
CA LEU A 640 27.41 -2.51 -18.60
C LEU A 640 28.54 -1.66 -19.18
N SER A 641 29.63 -1.44 -18.45
CA SER A 641 30.82 -0.78 -18.97
C SER A 641 31.45 -1.59 -20.11
N LEU A 642 31.59 -2.90 -19.94
CA LEU A 642 32.07 -3.82 -20.98
C LEU A 642 31.11 -3.86 -22.19
N ALA A 643 29.79 -3.89 -21.95
CA ALA A 643 28.80 -3.83 -23.02
C ALA A 643 28.86 -2.48 -23.80
N MET A 644 29.11 -1.37 -23.09
CA MET A 644 29.33 -0.06 -23.71
C MET A 644 30.60 -0.05 -24.55
N GLU A 645 31.67 -0.69 -24.06
CA GLU A 645 32.95 -0.78 -24.76
C GLU A 645 32.91 -1.59 -26.04
N ALA A 646 32.05 -2.61 -26.09
CA ALA A 646 31.79 -3.41 -27.29
C ALA A 646 31.14 -2.61 -28.43
N SER A 647 30.63 -1.39 -28.17
CA SER A 647 29.98 -0.54 -29.16
C SER A 647 30.87 0.63 -29.63
N ALA A 648 30.86 0.94 -30.92
CA ALA A 648 31.67 2.01 -31.52
C ALA A 648 30.86 3.32 -31.68
N PRO A 649 31.39 4.48 -31.28
CA PRO A 649 30.70 5.76 -31.45
C PRO A 649 30.67 6.20 -32.92
N LEU A 650 29.50 6.65 -33.39
CA LEU A 650 29.32 7.09 -34.78
C LEU A 650 29.91 8.47 -35.08
N ASP A 651 30.01 9.35 -34.08
CA ASP A 651 30.49 10.72 -34.24
C ASP A 651 31.24 11.26 -33.00
N SER A 652 31.67 12.52 -33.04
CA SER A 652 32.34 13.19 -31.91
C SER A 652 31.43 13.39 -30.70
N ARG A 653 30.12 13.59 -30.92
CA ARG A 653 29.12 13.73 -29.86
C ARG A 653 28.95 12.42 -29.10
N ALA A 654 28.90 11.30 -29.80
CA ALA A 654 28.86 9.96 -29.25
C ALA A 654 30.11 9.64 -28.44
N ARG A 655 31.30 10.03 -28.93
CA ARG A 655 32.56 9.92 -28.17
C ARG A 655 32.53 10.70 -26.87
N ALA A 656 32.08 11.96 -26.91
CA ALA A 656 31.97 12.80 -25.73
C ALA A 656 30.97 12.23 -24.71
N LEU A 657 29.75 11.90 -25.17
CA LEU A 657 28.72 11.35 -24.30
C LEU A 657 29.14 10.01 -23.68
N ARG A 658 29.76 9.11 -24.45
CA ARG A 658 30.27 7.84 -23.95
C ARG A 658 31.36 8.03 -22.90
N ARG A 659 32.33 8.92 -23.16
CA ARG A 659 33.42 9.22 -22.21
C ARG A 659 32.88 9.79 -20.90
N ASP A 660 31.93 10.72 -20.97
CA ASP A 660 31.34 11.32 -19.78
C ASP A 660 30.59 10.28 -18.91
N ARG A 661 30.13 9.16 -19.49
CA ARG A 661 29.39 8.11 -18.78
C ARG A 661 30.25 6.97 -18.27
N LEU A 662 31.30 6.59 -18.98
CA LEU A 662 32.27 5.60 -18.48
C LEU A 662 33.08 6.11 -17.28
N GLY A 663 32.94 7.39 -16.93
CA GLY A 663 33.81 8.05 -15.96
C GLY A 663 35.16 8.35 -16.60
N ALA A 664 35.82 9.42 -16.15
CA ALA A 664 37.18 9.72 -16.57
C ALA A 664 38.14 8.68 -15.95
N GLY A 665 38.20 7.48 -16.54
CA GLY A 665 39.37 6.62 -16.44
C GLY A 665 40.45 7.21 -17.32
N GLY A 666 41.27 8.07 -16.73
CA GLY A 666 42.57 8.47 -17.27
C GLY A 666 43.61 7.41 -16.92
#